data_AF-A0A2T1K8A6-F1
#
_entry.id   AF-A0A2T1K8A6-F1
#
_cell.length_a   1.000
_cell.length_b   1.000
_cell.length_c   1.000
_cell.angle_alpha   90.00
_cell.angle_beta   90.00
_cell.angle_gamma   90.00
#
_symmetry.space_group_name_H-M   'P 1'
#
loop_
_entity.id
_entity.type
_entity.pdbx_description
1 polymer ?
#
loop_
_entity_poly.entity_id
_entity_poly.type
_entity_poly.pdbx_seq_one_letter_code
_entity_poly.pdbx_strand_id
1 'polypeptide(L)'
;MLPAEVRYLDVFWSDPETVIKLVSSRDAIEFEQTPSGWKGETTTFPSTHHFIGVRVTDAKVEHTPYILAPNGNRQELRAVKQPGGDEVWWIQSDVWDQENKRWLSELYRTAGRVELIVQGQPLILENNTFNFTVAELEYYLADFKNSLWMLILDNNSPAKAGINKEAPDVFDNEVLGLLNSFIESVEKIVKKPGMVLSETQQKLPLRAVRPVPRTFREYATQPSTKLLSSRSFYESYDTSENRFIHYCIQRVLYVIRSLSKVAAAQERSYAQRIQQEIEWRDKLQATDTKKVDSRVYDNEIAKIEADLDELNQNLSKTVSKRCQKPFERRAERHGTYSIQLGASYRSSKTSFFANRLNGDDFRERYGTYLVVNFPCFDDFSLINSKLGGAELSVTGIYGKHRSFNSNGSEYFELTFYEVESVSIVKHPLLAKLSELIEHREELEKQAWIVPLTWEEAKDRRIERDVSTKKTLFYESLQNKMSDFLASIPTIQKRLTKVCSFFQGHKVKVRSDCPNTMVFVQNPSYASAKALFNRVTTLNGLDESVLNSLMVIDEVGLVNVASLYEKWCLIQIIKVLHQIYNFDIADGWERILVKAVLENSYNVEVKLSSSGRQQSIVLTYEKVLESGKRPDFVIDLISKRYVEPTKEKPQWSFEGEHQSRIVLDAKFRGDISEQHLSRLVDELYYDKNYSEDNNNQVFVIHPSPNVIEDRTSPLIWGTQCDYGQSNEKNHNIGSIFVSPSLTHSQSIENLQRLIGLFLQNNTAILYDKSTHILSWHNSACISCGNGDFSAIDMQYSPTAGGNERWAITCKVCSLITVKTVCATCRKSLFKNGPKWTYHRTMAEQTSNVVCPNCDTFL
;
A
#
# COMPACT_ATOMS: atom_id res chain seq x y z
N MET A 1 43.90 -16.97 2.07
CA MET A 1 42.79 -17.82 2.53
C MET A 1 41.86 -16.97 3.34
N LEU A 2 40.56 -17.28 3.34
CA LEU A 2 39.57 -16.57 4.15
C LEU A 2 39.91 -16.78 5.66
N PRO A 3 39.99 -15.71 6.47
CA PRO A 3 40.42 -15.80 7.88
C PRO A 3 39.34 -16.32 8.83
N ALA A 4 38.17 -16.68 8.28
CA ALA A 4 37.03 -17.14 9.03
C ALA A 4 36.15 -18.06 8.19
N GLU A 5 35.32 -18.85 8.87
CA GLU A 5 34.21 -19.59 8.30
C GLU A 5 32.91 -18.92 8.73
N VAL A 6 32.01 -18.69 7.79
CA VAL A 6 30.73 -18.02 8.06
C VAL A 6 29.60 -18.99 7.73
N ARG A 7 28.63 -19.15 8.64
CA ARG A 7 27.49 -20.07 8.49
C ARG A 7 26.20 -19.43 9.00
N TYR A 8 25.06 -19.95 8.55
CA TYR A 8 23.80 -19.67 9.25
C TYR A 8 23.72 -20.53 10.51
N LEU A 9 23.25 -19.94 11.60
CA LEU A 9 23.14 -20.60 12.90
C LEU A 9 21.73 -20.46 13.47
N ASP A 10 21.33 -21.51 14.18
CA ASP A 10 20.16 -21.56 15.03
C ASP A 10 20.61 -21.90 16.44
N VAL A 11 20.37 -20.98 17.37
CA VAL A 11 20.87 -21.07 18.74
C VAL A 11 19.69 -21.03 19.69
N PHE A 12 19.67 -21.98 20.62
CA PHE A 12 18.62 -22.16 21.62
C PHE A 12 19.20 -21.90 22.99
N TRP A 13 18.59 -20.98 23.74
CA TRP A 13 19.05 -20.57 25.07
C TRP A 13 18.04 -20.96 26.14
N SER A 14 18.51 -21.21 27.37
CA SER A 14 17.64 -21.26 28.55
C SER A 14 17.40 -19.87 29.15
N ASP A 15 18.43 -19.05 29.09
CA ASP A 15 18.57 -17.71 29.68
C ASP A 15 19.64 -16.93 28.88
N PRO A 16 19.83 -15.63 29.14
CA PRO A 16 20.72 -14.77 28.33
C PRO A 16 22.16 -15.26 28.18
N GLU A 17 22.67 -16.10 29.09
CA GLU A 17 24.07 -16.53 29.15
C GLU A 17 24.26 -18.02 28.84
N THR A 18 23.19 -18.83 28.89
CA THR A 18 23.29 -20.29 28.79
C THR A 18 22.71 -20.81 27.48
N VAL A 19 23.58 -21.35 26.62
CA VAL A 19 23.21 -21.99 25.34
C VAL A 19 22.94 -23.47 25.58
N ILE A 20 21.75 -23.94 25.19
CA ILE A 20 21.33 -25.35 25.28
C ILE A 20 21.72 -26.12 24.02
N LYS A 21 21.55 -25.49 22.85
CA LYS A 21 21.75 -26.14 21.55
C LYS A 21 22.20 -25.11 20.52
N LEU A 22 23.14 -25.49 19.67
CA LEU A 22 23.57 -24.72 18.51
C LEU A 22 23.53 -25.64 17.29
N VAL A 23 22.82 -25.21 16.25
CA VAL A 23 22.71 -25.89 14.95
C VAL A 23 23.28 -24.97 13.89
N SER A 24 24.18 -25.47 13.06
CA SER A 24 24.75 -24.72 11.93
C SER A 24 24.21 -25.25 10.60
N SER A 25 24.13 -24.38 9.59
CA SER A 25 23.87 -24.78 8.22
C SER A 25 24.90 -25.82 7.75
N ARG A 26 24.47 -26.72 6.86
CA ARG A 26 25.32 -27.76 6.29
C ARG A 26 26.52 -27.15 5.56
N ASP A 27 26.24 -26.17 4.72
CA ASP A 27 27.21 -25.50 3.87
C ASP A 27 27.60 -24.14 4.48
N ALA A 28 28.86 -23.76 4.30
CA ALA A 28 29.38 -22.45 4.66
C ALA A 28 29.00 -21.43 3.58
N ILE A 29 28.87 -20.17 3.98
CA ILE A 29 28.66 -19.06 3.05
C ILE A 29 29.94 -18.91 2.22
N GLU A 30 29.79 -18.94 0.91
CA GLU A 30 30.90 -18.77 -0.03
C GLU A 30 31.36 -17.31 -0.06
N PHE A 31 32.68 -17.09 -0.09
CA PHE A 31 33.28 -15.77 -0.21
C PHE A 31 34.23 -15.71 -1.40
N GLU A 32 34.08 -14.66 -2.20
CA GLU A 32 34.97 -14.29 -3.28
C GLU A 32 36.00 -13.25 -2.82
N GLN A 33 37.23 -13.35 -3.33
CA GLN A 33 38.28 -12.39 -3.01
C GLN A 33 38.16 -11.14 -3.89
N THR A 34 38.18 -9.97 -3.27
CA THR A 34 38.10 -8.65 -3.93
C THR A 34 39.35 -7.80 -3.62
N PRO A 35 39.63 -6.72 -4.37
CA PRO A 35 40.78 -5.84 -4.09
C PRO A 35 40.75 -5.20 -2.70
N SER A 36 39.57 -5.07 -2.12
CA SER A 36 39.32 -4.43 -0.82
C SER A 36 39.05 -5.42 0.32
N GLY A 37 39.14 -6.74 0.12
CA GLY A 37 38.80 -7.75 1.13
C GLY A 37 38.11 -8.98 0.57
N TRP A 38 37.16 -9.54 1.31
CA TRP A 38 36.34 -10.69 0.88
C TRP A 38 34.89 -10.29 0.74
N LYS A 39 34.14 -10.91 -0.16
CA LYS A 39 32.71 -10.64 -0.38
C LYS A 39 31.92 -11.95 -0.37
N GLY A 40 30.84 -12.03 0.40
CA GLY A 40 29.95 -13.19 0.46
C GLY A 40 28.48 -12.79 0.52
N GLU A 41 27.59 -13.67 0.07
CA GLU A 41 26.16 -13.39 -0.05
C GLU A 41 25.34 -14.10 1.03
N THR A 42 24.36 -13.38 1.59
CA THR A 42 23.42 -13.90 2.60
C THR A 42 21.98 -13.50 2.28
N THR A 43 21.01 -13.96 3.06
CA THR A 43 19.59 -13.65 2.86
C THR A 43 18.91 -13.31 4.18
N THR A 44 18.05 -12.29 4.17
CA THR A 44 17.19 -11.90 5.29
C THR A 44 16.02 -12.88 5.47
N PHE A 45 15.55 -13.02 6.71
CA PHE A 45 14.51 -13.96 7.11
C PHE A 45 14.69 -15.43 6.64
N PRO A 46 15.87 -16.07 6.79
CA PRO A 46 16.04 -17.46 6.41
C PRO A 46 15.01 -18.37 7.11
N SER A 47 14.51 -19.36 6.37
CA SER A 47 13.42 -20.25 6.81
C SER A 47 13.76 -21.16 7.99
N THR A 48 15.05 -21.36 8.27
CA THR A 48 15.53 -22.40 9.21
C THR A 48 16.60 -21.92 10.19
N HIS A 49 17.09 -20.68 10.08
CA HIS A 49 18.21 -20.19 10.89
C HIS A 49 18.04 -18.70 11.21
N HIS A 50 18.25 -18.30 12.47
CA HIS A 50 18.02 -16.92 12.91
C HIS A 50 19.28 -16.03 13.00
N PHE A 51 20.48 -16.60 12.84
CA PHE A 51 21.73 -15.86 13.00
C PHE A 51 22.72 -16.13 11.86
N ILE A 52 23.59 -15.16 11.60
CA ILE A 52 24.82 -15.35 10.84
C ILE A 52 25.95 -15.47 11.86
N GLY A 53 26.62 -16.62 11.86
CA GLY A 53 27.73 -16.94 12.74
C GLY A 53 29.06 -16.89 12.02
N VAL A 54 30.06 -16.34 12.71
CA VAL A 54 31.43 -16.23 12.23
C VAL A 54 32.33 -17.03 13.15
N ARG A 55 33.06 -17.99 12.61
CA ARG A 55 34.08 -18.77 13.32
C ARG A 55 35.44 -18.43 12.76
N VAL A 56 36.35 -17.95 13.61
CA VAL A 56 37.72 -17.67 13.19
C VAL A 56 38.46 -18.99 12.95
N THR A 57 39.12 -19.12 11.80
CA THR A 57 39.81 -20.37 11.42
C THR A 57 41.20 -20.49 12.05
N ASP A 58 41.81 -19.38 12.45
CA ASP A 58 43.07 -19.35 13.20
C ASP A 58 42.89 -19.64 14.69
N ALA A 59 43.84 -20.37 15.29
CA ALA A 59 43.78 -20.79 16.70
C ALA A 59 43.85 -19.63 17.71
N LYS A 60 44.09 -18.39 17.28
CA LYS A 60 44.14 -17.20 18.15
C LYS A 60 43.39 -16.02 17.52
N VAL A 61 42.35 -15.56 18.20
CA VAL A 61 41.60 -14.34 17.84
C VAL A 61 42.44 -13.11 18.21
N GLU A 62 42.79 -12.26 17.25
CA GLU A 62 43.58 -11.02 17.49
C GLU A 62 42.74 -9.94 18.16
N HIS A 63 41.48 -9.80 17.74
CA HIS A 63 40.49 -8.89 18.31
C HIS A 63 39.09 -9.49 18.16
N THR A 64 38.15 -9.07 19.02
CA THR A 64 36.73 -9.43 18.89
C THR A 64 36.23 -9.03 17.49
N PRO A 65 35.66 -9.95 16.69
CA PRO A 65 35.03 -9.58 15.42
C PRO A 65 33.96 -8.50 15.63
N TYR A 66 33.88 -7.53 14.73
CA TYR A 66 32.93 -6.42 14.87
C TYR A 66 32.37 -5.98 13.52
N ILE A 67 31.17 -5.40 13.56
CA ILE A 67 30.53 -4.74 12.41
C ILE A 67 30.96 -3.27 12.42
N LEU A 68 31.36 -2.75 11.26
CA LEU A 68 31.68 -1.34 11.06
C LEU A 68 30.46 -0.62 10.47
N ALA A 69 29.91 0.33 11.21
CA ALA A 69 28.80 1.15 10.74
C ALA A 69 29.29 2.27 9.80
N PRO A 70 28.44 2.80 8.89
CA PRO A 70 28.80 3.86 7.94
C PRO A 70 29.29 5.16 8.60
N ASN A 71 28.85 5.43 9.84
CA ASN A 71 29.28 6.58 10.64
C ASN A 71 30.62 6.35 11.39
N GLY A 72 31.25 5.19 11.20
CA GLY A 72 32.49 4.79 11.86
C GLY A 72 32.32 4.13 13.23
N ASN A 73 31.08 3.94 13.71
CA ASN A 73 30.82 3.23 14.96
C ASN A 73 31.14 1.73 14.82
N ARG A 74 31.57 1.11 15.91
CA ARG A 74 31.90 -0.31 15.98
C ARG A 74 30.89 -1.05 16.84
N GLN A 75 30.34 -2.15 16.33
CA GLN A 75 29.47 -3.06 17.08
C GLN A 75 30.18 -4.41 17.22
N GLU A 76 30.60 -4.76 18.43
CA GLU A 76 31.28 -6.03 18.71
C GLU A 76 30.29 -7.22 18.65
N LEU A 77 30.75 -8.35 18.11
CA LEU A 77 29.98 -9.59 18.09
C LEU A 77 30.09 -10.32 19.43
N ARG A 78 29.05 -11.08 19.79
CA ARG A 78 29.00 -11.91 21.00
C ARG A 78 29.48 -13.32 20.71
N ALA A 79 30.33 -13.84 21.59
CA ALA A 79 30.78 -15.22 21.55
C ALA A 79 29.69 -16.19 22.03
N VAL A 80 29.50 -17.27 21.28
CA VAL A 80 28.58 -18.37 21.57
C VAL A 80 29.37 -19.67 21.47
N LYS A 81 29.59 -20.31 22.61
CA LYS A 81 30.30 -21.59 22.67
C LYS A 81 29.32 -22.73 22.37
N GLN A 82 29.73 -23.66 21.51
CA GLN A 82 28.92 -24.85 21.22
C GLN A 82 28.81 -25.75 22.47
N PRO A 83 27.60 -26.15 22.90
CA PRO A 83 27.44 -27.06 24.03
C PRO A 83 28.14 -28.40 23.78
N GLY A 84 29.09 -28.76 24.65
CA GLY A 84 29.86 -30.01 24.53
C GLY A 84 31.02 -29.99 23.53
N GLY A 85 31.34 -28.85 22.92
CA GLY A 85 32.49 -28.67 22.03
C GLY A 85 33.37 -27.49 22.43
N ASP A 86 34.53 -27.34 21.77
CA ASP A 86 35.45 -26.21 21.98
C ASP A 86 35.32 -25.11 20.91
N GLU A 87 34.37 -25.26 19.99
CA GLU A 87 34.12 -24.28 18.95
C GLU A 87 33.38 -23.04 19.49
N VAL A 88 33.87 -21.86 19.10
CA VAL A 88 33.27 -20.57 19.43
C VAL A 88 32.81 -19.87 18.16
N TRP A 89 31.52 -19.58 18.10
CA TRP A 89 30.89 -18.82 17.03
C TRP A 89 30.61 -17.39 17.52
N TRP A 90 30.87 -16.41 16.67
CA TRP A 90 30.60 -15.00 16.94
C TRP A 90 29.34 -14.58 16.18
N ILE A 91 28.34 -14.07 16.90
CA ILE A 91 27.05 -13.62 16.34
C ILE A 91 26.77 -12.18 16.70
N GLN A 92 25.95 -11.50 15.90
CA GLN A 92 25.37 -10.23 16.34
C GLN A 92 24.26 -10.51 17.35
N SER A 93 24.28 -9.78 18.47
CA SER A 93 23.27 -9.85 19.50
C SER A 93 22.92 -8.43 19.97
N ASP A 94 21.67 -8.03 19.79
CA ASP A 94 21.19 -6.69 20.16
C ASP A 94 20.40 -6.73 21.48
N VAL A 95 19.17 -7.25 21.46
CA VAL A 95 18.25 -7.26 22.61
C VAL A 95 17.83 -8.68 22.93
N TRP A 96 17.69 -8.99 24.23
CA TRP A 96 17.17 -10.28 24.68
C TRP A 96 15.64 -10.30 24.65
N ASP A 97 15.08 -11.27 23.94
CA ASP A 97 13.65 -11.57 23.89
C ASP A 97 13.31 -12.61 24.97
N GLN A 98 12.62 -12.15 26.02
CA GLN A 98 12.22 -13.01 27.16
C GLN A 98 11.16 -14.05 26.78
N GLU A 99 10.27 -13.73 25.86
CA GLU A 99 9.15 -14.60 25.49
C GLU A 99 9.65 -15.78 24.66
N ASN A 100 10.50 -15.51 23.67
CA ASN A 100 11.09 -16.55 22.81
C ASN A 100 12.43 -17.08 23.31
N LYS A 101 12.93 -16.57 24.45
CA LYS A 101 14.22 -16.94 25.07
C LYS A 101 15.38 -16.95 24.07
N ARG A 102 15.58 -15.84 23.36
CA ARG A 102 16.64 -15.70 22.35
C ARG A 102 17.14 -14.28 22.26
N TRP A 103 18.36 -14.11 21.74
CA TRP A 103 18.84 -12.80 21.31
C TRP A 103 18.22 -12.40 19.98
N LEU A 104 17.95 -11.12 19.79
CA LEU A 104 17.57 -10.55 18.50
C LEU A 104 18.84 -10.11 17.75
N SER A 105 18.84 -10.30 16.44
CA SER A 105 19.93 -9.94 15.54
C SER A 105 19.37 -9.04 14.44
N GLU A 106 19.83 -7.79 14.34
CA GLU A 106 19.41 -6.90 13.26
C GLU A 106 19.92 -7.36 11.88
N LEU A 107 21.02 -8.13 11.79
CA LEU A 107 21.51 -8.74 10.56
C LEU A 107 20.50 -9.72 9.97
N TYR A 108 19.66 -10.36 10.79
CA TYR A 108 18.56 -11.19 10.32
C TYR A 108 17.48 -10.38 9.57
N ARG A 109 17.33 -9.10 9.90
CA ARG A 109 16.25 -8.19 9.43
C ARG A 109 16.73 -7.07 8.49
N THR A 110 18.04 -6.87 8.39
CA THR A 110 18.65 -5.77 7.65
C THR A 110 19.24 -6.30 6.35
N ALA A 111 18.73 -5.80 5.23
CA ALA A 111 19.28 -6.11 3.92
C ALA A 111 20.21 -4.99 3.43
N GLY A 112 21.13 -5.34 2.54
CA GLY A 112 22.16 -4.45 2.03
C GLY A 112 23.57 -4.91 2.40
N ARG A 113 24.52 -3.97 2.35
CA ARG A 113 25.94 -4.25 2.52
C ARG A 113 26.39 -4.08 3.97
N VAL A 114 26.89 -5.14 4.57
CA VAL A 114 27.44 -5.15 5.93
C VAL A 114 28.95 -5.35 5.85
N GLU A 115 29.71 -4.47 6.50
CA GLU A 115 31.16 -4.60 6.62
C GLU A 115 31.51 -5.20 7.98
N LEU A 116 31.98 -6.45 7.96
CA LEU A 116 32.45 -7.19 9.12
C LEU A 116 33.97 -7.21 9.13
N ILE A 117 34.60 -6.81 10.23
CA ILE A 117 36.05 -6.89 10.38
C ILE A 117 36.42 -8.12 11.20
N VAL A 118 37.19 -9.02 10.60
CA VAL A 118 37.66 -10.27 11.23
C VAL A 118 39.16 -10.41 11.01
N GLN A 119 39.95 -10.53 12.09
CA GLN A 119 41.41 -10.60 12.03
C GLN A 119 42.04 -9.46 11.20
N GLY A 120 41.55 -8.24 11.40
CA GLY A 120 41.99 -7.05 10.68
C GLY A 120 41.63 -7.01 9.19
N GLN A 121 40.90 -8.00 8.67
CA GLN A 121 40.46 -8.08 7.28
C GLN A 121 38.97 -7.72 7.15
N PRO A 122 38.58 -6.89 6.18
CA PRO A 122 37.19 -6.62 5.89
C PRO A 122 36.54 -7.77 5.10
N LEU A 123 35.45 -8.29 5.63
CA LEU A 123 34.52 -9.22 5.02
C LEU A 123 33.22 -8.46 4.74
N ILE A 124 32.88 -8.36 3.47
CA ILE A 124 31.67 -7.70 2.99
C ILE A 124 30.58 -8.76 2.85
N LEU A 125 29.53 -8.64 3.64
CA LEU A 125 28.32 -9.44 3.51
C LEU A 125 27.29 -8.66 2.70
N GLU A 126 26.87 -9.20 1.57
CA GLU A 126 25.72 -8.70 0.82
C GLU A 126 24.49 -9.49 1.24
N ASN A 127 23.68 -8.90 2.11
CA ASN A 127 22.49 -9.53 2.62
C ASN A 127 21.29 -9.21 1.72
N ASN A 128 20.92 -10.18 0.90
CA ASN A 128 19.78 -10.11 -0.02
C ASN A 128 18.45 -10.32 0.72
N THR A 129 17.33 -10.11 0.04
CA THR A 129 16.03 -10.61 0.49
C THR A 129 15.52 -11.62 -0.54
N PHE A 130 14.63 -12.53 -0.13
CA PHE A 130 14.08 -13.56 -1.03
C PHE A 130 13.52 -13.00 -2.35
N ASN A 131 12.91 -11.81 -2.30
CA ASN A 131 12.25 -11.20 -3.47
C ASN A 131 12.95 -9.96 -4.02
N PHE A 132 14.01 -9.48 -3.35
CA PHE A 132 14.72 -8.28 -3.75
C PHE A 132 16.23 -8.47 -3.64
N THR A 133 16.91 -8.15 -4.74
CA THR A 133 18.36 -7.99 -4.82
C THR A 133 18.82 -6.74 -4.08
N VAL A 134 20.12 -6.64 -3.73
CA VAL A 134 20.71 -5.41 -3.17
C VAL A 134 20.42 -4.18 -4.05
N ALA A 135 20.50 -4.32 -5.39
CA ALA A 135 20.21 -3.22 -6.31
C ALA A 135 18.74 -2.76 -6.25
N GLU A 136 17.80 -3.68 -6.10
CA GLU A 136 16.39 -3.35 -5.91
C GLU A 136 16.12 -2.69 -4.54
N LEU A 137 16.86 -3.07 -3.50
CA LEU A 137 16.78 -2.43 -2.18
C LEU A 137 17.35 -1.01 -2.18
N GLU A 138 18.44 -0.76 -2.92
CA GLU A 138 18.96 0.58 -3.13
C GLU A 138 18.00 1.44 -3.94
N TYR A 139 17.40 0.88 -4.99
CA TYR A 139 16.32 1.54 -5.73
C TYR A 139 15.17 1.88 -4.79
N TYR A 140 14.78 0.93 -3.95
CA TYR A 140 13.69 1.08 -3.03
C TYR A 140 13.97 2.22 -2.01
N LEU A 141 15.14 2.23 -1.37
CA LEU A 141 15.54 3.33 -0.49
C LEU A 141 15.55 4.67 -1.23
N ALA A 142 16.00 4.69 -2.48
CA ALA A 142 15.97 5.88 -3.31
C ALA A 142 14.53 6.32 -3.64
N ASP A 143 13.62 5.40 -3.97
CA ASP A 143 12.20 5.70 -4.24
C ASP A 143 11.49 6.24 -3.00
N PHE A 144 11.74 5.66 -1.82
CA PHE A 144 11.25 6.19 -0.55
C PHE A 144 11.71 7.63 -0.33
N LYS A 145 13.03 7.88 -0.43
CA LYS A 145 13.61 9.23 -0.26
C LYS A 145 13.02 10.22 -1.27
N ASN A 146 12.99 9.84 -2.54
CA ASN A 146 12.47 10.71 -3.61
C ASN A 146 10.97 10.97 -3.45
N SER A 147 10.18 9.98 -3.03
CA SER A 147 8.75 10.14 -2.79
C SER A 147 8.47 11.04 -1.58
N LEU A 148 9.27 10.94 -0.51
CA LEU A 148 9.18 11.85 0.64
C LEU A 148 9.53 13.29 0.23
N TRP A 149 10.61 13.47 -0.52
CA TRP A 149 10.98 14.77 -1.09
C TRP A 149 9.85 15.35 -1.95
N MET A 150 9.26 14.54 -2.83
CA MET A 150 8.13 14.97 -3.65
C MET A 150 6.95 15.40 -2.81
N LEU A 151 6.54 14.60 -1.82
CA LEU A 151 5.41 14.96 -0.98
C LEU A 151 5.65 16.32 -0.29
N ILE A 152 6.84 16.55 0.25
CA ILE A 152 7.16 17.81 0.96
C ILE A 152 7.18 19.01 0.00
N LEU A 153 7.68 18.82 -1.21
CA LEU A 153 7.82 19.89 -2.21
C LEU A 153 6.53 20.17 -2.98
N ASP A 154 5.70 19.16 -3.15
CA ASP A 154 4.49 19.19 -3.98
C ASP A 154 3.25 19.50 -3.13
N ASN A 155 3.02 20.80 -2.87
CA ASN A 155 1.75 21.27 -2.30
C ASN A 155 0.62 21.35 -3.35
N ASN A 156 0.91 21.01 -4.62
CA ASN A 156 0.00 21.16 -5.74
C ASN A 156 -0.12 19.83 -6.50
N SER A 157 -0.97 18.91 -6.00
CA SER A 157 -1.36 17.68 -6.69
C SER A 157 -1.38 17.88 -8.23
N PRO A 158 -0.68 17.05 -9.02
CA PRO A 158 -0.61 17.17 -10.48
C PRO A 158 -1.97 17.19 -11.20
N ALA A 159 -3.05 16.74 -10.52
CA ALA A 159 -4.42 16.81 -11.01
C ALA A 159 -5.08 18.20 -10.87
N LYS A 160 -4.45 19.17 -10.17
CA LYS A 160 -4.95 20.54 -9.93
C LYS A 160 -4.64 21.54 -11.05
N ALA A 161 -4.30 21.10 -12.26
CA ALA A 161 -3.88 21.97 -13.38
C ALA A 161 -4.91 23.04 -13.86
N GLY A 162 -6.01 23.26 -13.13
CA GLY A 162 -7.07 24.22 -13.50
C GLY A 162 -7.60 25.15 -12.39
N ILE A 163 -7.05 25.18 -11.17
CA ILE A 163 -7.55 26.07 -10.09
C ILE A 163 -6.41 26.90 -9.50
N ASN A 164 -6.68 28.20 -9.27
CA ASN A 164 -5.71 29.23 -8.86
C ASN A 164 -4.70 28.74 -7.82
N LYS A 165 -3.42 28.76 -8.20
CA LYS A 165 -2.27 28.46 -7.36
C LYS A 165 -1.97 29.65 -6.45
N GLU A 166 -2.06 29.49 -5.13
CA GLU A 166 -1.50 30.48 -4.17
C GLU A 166 0.01 30.26 -3.95
N ALA A 167 0.55 29.08 -4.26
CA ALA A 167 1.98 28.76 -4.20
C ALA A 167 2.51 28.26 -5.56
N PRO A 168 3.70 28.73 -6.03
CA PRO A 168 4.29 28.29 -7.28
C PRO A 168 4.70 26.81 -7.21
N ASP A 169 4.59 26.11 -8.34
CA ASP A 169 5.10 24.74 -8.45
C ASP A 169 6.63 24.77 -8.42
N VAL A 170 7.25 23.86 -7.66
CA VAL A 170 8.71 23.84 -7.43
C VAL A 170 9.48 23.60 -8.74
N PHE A 171 8.85 22.96 -9.71
CA PHE A 171 9.41 22.69 -11.02
C PHE A 171 9.04 23.75 -12.07
N ASP A 172 8.54 24.93 -11.64
CA ASP A 172 8.27 26.05 -12.54
C ASP A 172 9.52 26.93 -12.79
N ASN A 173 9.44 27.70 -13.88
CA ASN A 173 10.47 28.67 -14.28
C ASN A 173 10.73 29.77 -13.24
N GLU A 174 9.78 30.04 -12.34
CA GLU A 174 9.96 31.02 -11.25
C GLU A 174 11.06 30.58 -10.27
N VAL A 175 11.10 29.29 -9.92
CA VAL A 175 12.14 28.73 -9.05
C VAL A 175 13.50 28.77 -9.74
N LEU A 176 13.56 28.44 -11.02
CA LEU A 176 14.78 28.57 -11.82
C LEU A 176 15.28 30.03 -11.87
N GLY A 177 14.37 31.00 -11.99
CA GLY A 177 14.70 32.43 -11.93
C GLY A 177 15.25 32.85 -10.57
N LEU A 178 14.66 32.33 -9.49
CA LEU A 178 15.09 32.59 -8.11
C LEU A 178 16.49 32.02 -7.82
N LEU A 179 16.76 30.78 -8.26
CA LEU A 179 18.07 30.14 -8.14
C LEU A 179 19.14 30.88 -8.94
N ASN A 180 18.84 31.30 -10.18
CA ASN A 180 19.77 32.10 -10.98
C ASN A 180 20.09 33.45 -10.32
N SER A 181 19.08 34.14 -9.79
CA SER A 181 19.27 35.42 -9.08
C SER A 181 20.15 35.28 -7.83
N PHE A 182 19.99 34.16 -7.10
CA PHE A 182 20.84 33.84 -5.95
C PHE A 182 22.29 33.66 -6.39
N ILE A 183 22.54 32.83 -7.41
CA ILE A 183 23.87 32.57 -7.94
C ILE A 183 24.53 33.86 -8.43
N GLU A 184 23.81 34.72 -9.14
CA GLU A 184 24.35 36.01 -9.60
C GLU A 184 24.77 36.92 -8.44
N SER A 185 23.99 36.95 -7.35
CA SER A 185 24.32 37.71 -6.15
C SER A 185 25.61 37.19 -5.51
N VAL A 186 25.78 35.87 -5.45
CA VAL A 186 26.98 35.25 -4.87
C VAL A 186 28.19 35.35 -5.81
N GLU A 187 28.03 35.25 -7.12
CA GLU A 187 29.09 35.49 -8.10
C GLU A 187 29.65 36.93 -7.99
N LYS A 188 28.79 37.91 -7.68
CA LYS A 188 29.24 39.28 -7.36
C LYS A 188 30.03 39.34 -6.05
N ILE A 189 29.66 38.56 -5.03
CA ILE A 189 30.42 38.44 -3.78
C ILE A 189 31.81 37.85 -4.03
N VAL A 190 31.91 36.76 -4.81
CA VAL A 190 33.21 36.13 -5.13
C VAL A 190 34.12 37.05 -5.93
N LYS A 191 33.57 37.94 -6.76
CA LYS A 191 34.37 38.96 -7.49
C LYS A 191 34.99 40.02 -6.56
N LYS A 192 34.34 40.32 -5.43
CA LYS A 192 34.79 41.29 -4.42
C LYS A 192 34.47 40.79 -3.00
N PRO A 193 35.17 39.75 -2.50
CA PRO A 193 34.85 39.13 -1.23
C PRO A 193 35.22 40.04 -0.08
N GLY A 194 34.50 39.93 1.05
CA GLY A 194 34.95 40.54 2.30
C GLY A 194 36.30 39.92 2.69
N MET A 195 37.25 40.75 3.12
CA MET A 195 38.60 40.29 3.48
C MET A 195 39.06 40.92 4.77
N VAL A 196 39.76 40.13 5.59
CA VAL A 196 40.48 40.60 6.77
C VAL A 196 41.97 40.52 6.48
N LEU A 197 42.64 41.67 6.61
CA LEU A 197 44.09 41.77 6.51
C LEU A 197 44.69 41.57 7.91
N SER A 198 45.46 40.50 8.08
CA SER A 198 46.19 40.23 9.32
C SER A 198 47.69 40.43 9.13
N GLU A 199 48.33 41.15 10.04
CA GLU A 199 49.78 41.34 10.04
C GLU A 199 50.49 40.07 10.53
N THR A 200 51.49 39.60 9.77
CA THR A 200 52.31 38.42 10.10
C THR A 200 53.79 38.73 9.92
N GLN A 201 54.66 37.91 10.52
CA GLN A 201 56.11 37.98 10.28
C GLN A 201 56.53 36.89 9.29
N GLN A 202 57.10 37.28 8.16
CA GLN A 202 57.66 36.35 7.17
C GLN A 202 59.06 36.79 6.75
N LYS A 203 59.86 35.82 6.31
CA LYS A 203 61.18 36.06 5.74
C LYS A 203 61.04 36.59 4.31
N LEU A 204 61.39 37.87 4.10
CA LEU A 204 61.32 38.52 2.80
C LEU A 204 62.73 38.83 2.26
N PRO A 205 62.91 38.90 0.93
CA PRO A 205 64.17 39.36 0.33
C PRO A 205 64.52 40.76 0.84
N LEU A 206 65.81 41.04 1.07
CA LEU A 206 66.31 42.30 1.65
C LEU A 206 65.65 43.57 1.05
N ARG A 207 65.33 43.56 -0.26
CA ARG A 207 64.70 44.67 -0.99
C ARG A 207 63.21 44.90 -0.68
N ALA A 208 62.52 43.89 -0.18
CA ALA A 208 61.08 43.89 0.11
C ALA A 208 60.77 43.93 1.62
N VAL A 209 61.81 43.99 2.45
CA VAL A 209 61.71 43.97 3.90
C VAL A 209 61.34 45.36 4.43
N ARG A 210 60.32 45.42 5.28
CA ARG A 210 59.98 46.59 6.08
C ARG A 210 60.71 46.51 7.43
N PRO A 211 61.39 47.57 7.89
CA PRO A 211 62.23 47.49 9.08
C PRO A 211 61.40 47.21 10.35
N VAL A 212 61.70 46.10 11.04
CA VAL A 212 61.26 45.84 12.42
C VAL A 212 62.45 45.51 13.32
N PRO A 213 62.34 45.66 14.66
CA PRO A 213 63.47 45.43 15.58
C PRO A 213 64.16 44.07 15.40
N ARG A 214 63.41 43.04 15.01
CA ARG A 214 63.92 41.71 14.69
C ARG A 214 64.74 41.67 13.40
N THR A 215 64.29 42.37 12.35
CA THR A 215 65.03 42.55 11.10
C THR A 215 66.41 43.14 11.33
N PHE A 216 66.49 44.18 12.17
CA PHE A 216 67.74 44.86 12.47
C PHE A 216 68.73 43.94 13.19
N ARG A 217 68.24 43.14 14.16
CA ARG A 217 69.07 42.13 14.84
C ARG A 217 69.54 41.03 13.90
N GLU A 218 68.68 40.53 13.03
CA GLU A 218 69.03 39.48 12.05
C GLU A 218 70.04 39.98 11.01
N TYR A 219 69.90 41.22 10.54
CA TYR A 219 70.87 41.82 9.61
C TYR A 219 72.22 42.11 10.28
N ALA A 220 72.23 42.61 11.52
CA ALA A 220 73.46 42.92 12.25
C ALA A 220 74.24 41.65 12.65
N THR A 221 73.55 40.54 12.92
CA THR A 221 74.17 39.26 13.31
C THR A 221 74.57 38.41 12.10
N GLN A 222 73.84 38.50 10.98
CA GLN A 222 74.11 37.72 9.76
C GLN A 222 73.88 38.56 8.48
N PRO A 223 74.84 39.44 8.10
CA PRO A 223 74.66 40.39 6.99
C PRO A 223 74.56 39.73 5.60
N SER A 224 75.04 38.50 5.45
CA SER A 224 75.03 37.75 4.19
C SER A 224 73.71 37.03 3.89
N THR A 225 72.74 37.08 4.82
CA THR A 225 71.46 36.37 4.68
C THR A 225 70.55 37.05 3.65
N LYS A 226 70.13 36.31 2.63
CA LYS A 226 69.29 36.83 1.52
C LYS A 226 67.83 37.10 1.91
N LEU A 227 67.38 36.57 3.05
CA LEU A 227 65.99 36.66 3.53
C LEU A 227 65.98 37.07 5.01
N LEU A 228 65.32 38.19 5.34
CA LEU A 228 65.18 38.69 6.72
C LEU A 228 63.72 38.70 7.15
N SER A 229 63.47 38.50 8.44
CA SER A 229 62.13 38.63 9.01
C SER A 229 61.61 40.05 8.83
N SER A 230 60.43 40.20 8.24
CA SER A 230 59.75 41.47 7.94
C SER A 230 58.27 41.37 8.30
N ARG A 231 57.62 42.54 8.48
CA ARG A 231 56.16 42.62 8.41
C ARG A 231 55.69 42.18 7.02
N SER A 232 54.72 41.29 7.00
CA SER A 232 53.99 40.83 5.82
C SER A 232 52.49 40.85 6.16
N PHE A 233 51.64 40.88 5.16
CA PHE A 233 50.19 40.83 5.35
C PHE A 233 49.65 39.54 4.77
N TYR A 234 48.81 38.86 5.54
CA TYR A 234 48.08 37.70 5.10
C TYR A 234 46.62 38.11 4.87
N GLU A 235 46.13 37.92 3.65
CA GLU A 235 44.73 38.10 3.31
C GLU A 235 43.95 36.85 3.71
N SER A 236 42.98 37.01 4.60
CA SER A 236 42.03 35.96 4.93
C SER A 236 40.64 36.35 4.45
N TYR A 237 40.04 35.49 3.65
CA TYR A 237 38.62 35.60 3.27
C TYR A 237 37.71 34.86 4.27
N ASP A 238 38.24 34.33 5.37
CA ASP A 238 37.49 33.59 6.39
C ASP A 238 36.78 34.55 7.38
N THR A 239 35.91 35.42 6.84
CA THR A 239 35.12 36.39 7.62
C THR A 239 33.79 35.79 8.06
N SER A 240 33.15 36.37 9.08
CA SER A 240 31.85 35.87 9.58
C SER A 240 30.76 35.86 8.50
N GLU A 241 30.78 36.85 7.61
CA GLU A 241 29.87 37.01 6.48
C GLU A 241 30.13 35.96 5.41
N ASN A 242 31.39 35.76 5.03
CA ASN A 242 31.77 34.76 4.04
C ASN A 242 31.49 33.34 4.54
N ARG A 243 31.64 33.07 5.84
CA ARG A 243 31.27 31.78 6.45
C ARG A 243 29.78 31.49 6.35
N PHE A 244 28.93 32.51 6.54
CA PHE A 244 27.49 32.40 6.35
C PHE A 244 27.09 32.25 4.88
N ILE A 245 27.71 33.02 3.97
CA ILE A 245 27.48 32.85 2.53
C ILE A 245 27.93 31.45 2.07
N HIS A 246 29.05 30.94 2.57
CA HIS A 246 29.51 29.58 2.31
C HIS A 246 28.49 28.53 2.78
N TYR A 247 27.89 28.73 3.96
CA TYR A 247 26.75 27.92 4.43
C TYR A 247 25.56 27.97 3.46
N CYS A 248 25.10 29.16 3.08
CA CYS A 248 23.98 29.31 2.13
C CYS A 248 24.25 28.61 0.79
N ILE A 249 25.47 28.75 0.24
CA ILE A 249 25.87 28.08 -1.02
C ILE A 249 25.76 26.56 -0.89
N GLN A 250 26.29 25.99 0.19
CA GLN A 250 26.25 24.54 0.40
C GLN A 250 24.81 24.03 0.50
N ARG A 251 23.93 24.75 1.20
CA ARG A 251 22.51 24.40 1.32
C ARG A 251 21.76 24.51 0.00
N VAL A 252 21.92 25.62 -0.73
CA VAL A 252 21.28 25.78 -2.05
C VAL A 252 21.80 24.74 -3.04
N LEU A 253 23.09 24.39 -2.97
CA LEU A 253 23.68 23.35 -3.81
C LEU A 253 23.09 21.97 -3.48
N TYR A 254 22.87 21.68 -2.20
CA TYR A 254 22.18 20.46 -1.78
C TYR A 254 20.74 20.44 -2.30
N VAL A 255 19.96 21.51 -2.10
CA VAL A 255 18.58 21.62 -2.61
C VAL A 255 18.52 21.41 -4.13
N ILE A 256 19.40 22.06 -4.91
CA ILE A 256 19.45 21.87 -6.38
C ILE A 256 19.75 20.41 -6.76
N ARG A 257 20.68 19.75 -6.06
CA ARG A 257 21.00 18.34 -6.32
C ARG A 257 19.82 17.42 -5.98
N SER A 258 19.14 17.67 -4.87
CA SER A 258 17.94 16.93 -4.48
C SER A 258 16.81 17.15 -5.49
N LEU A 259 16.54 18.39 -5.90
CA LEU A 259 15.55 18.71 -6.94
C LEU A 259 15.88 18.03 -8.26
N SER A 260 17.16 18.01 -8.67
CA SER A 260 17.61 17.31 -9.88
C SER A 260 17.34 15.81 -9.80
N LYS A 261 17.70 15.18 -8.67
CA LYS A 261 17.49 13.75 -8.42
C LYS A 261 15.99 13.40 -8.45
N VAL A 262 15.18 14.22 -7.79
CA VAL A 262 13.74 14.05 -7.68
C VAL A 262 13.05 14.24 -9.04
N ALA A 263 13.39 15.29 -9.78
CA ALA A 263 12.86 15.53 -11.12
C ALA A 263 13.21 14.38 -12.08
N ALA A 264 14.46 13.88 -12.04
CA ALA A 264 14.89 12.74 -12.85
C ALA A 264 14.18 11.43 -12.46
N ALA A 265 13.84 11.25 -11.19
CA ALA A 265 13.03 10.12 -10.74
C ALA A 265 11.58 10.23 -11.22
N GLN A 266 10.99 11.44 -11.17
CA GLN A 266 9.64 11.69 -11.68
C GLN A 266 9.54 11.48 -13.19
N GLU A 267 10.48 12.01 -13.97
CA GLU A 267 10.55 11.81 -15.41
C GLU A 267 10.57 10.31 -15.77
N ARG A 268 11.42 9.52 -15.08
CA ARG A 268 11.45 8.06 -15.26
C ARG A 268 10.14 7.38 -14.86
N SER A 269 9.53 7.81 -13.76
CA SER A 269 8.23 7.27 -13.32
C SER A 269 7.13 7.55 -14.34
N TYR A 270 7.06 8.76 -14.89
CA TYR A 270 6.10 9.11 -15.94
C TYR A 270 6.37 8.32 -17.23
N ALA A 271 7.63 8.19 -17.65
CA ALA A 271 7.99 7.36 -18.79
C ALA A 271 7.52 5.90 -18.63
N GLN A 272 7.70 5.34 -17.43
CA GLN A 272 7.24 3.99 -17.13
C GLN A 272 5.71 3.88 -17.16
N ARG A 273 4.98 4.84 -16.59
CA ARG A 273 3.51 4.87 -16.64
C ARG A 273 2.99 5.00 -18.07
N ILE A 274 3.63 5.82 -18.90
CA ILE A 274 3.31 5.96 -20.32
C ILE A 274 3.45 4.61 -21.03
N GLN A 275 4.59 3.95 -20.85
CA GLN A 275 4.86 2.64 -21.45
C GLN A 275 3.83 1.59 -21.02
N GLN A 276 3.43 1.61 -19.75
CA GLN A 276 2.41 0.70 -19.21
C GLN A 276 1.03 0.93 -19.80
N GLU A 277 0.59 2.18 -19.94
CA GLU A 277 -0.71 2.49 -20.55
C GLU A 277 -0.69 2.17 -22.06
N ILE A 278 0.46 2.30 -22.74
CA ILE A 278 0.65 1.84 -24.12
C ILE A 278 0.51 0.32 -24.21
N GLU A 279 1.23 -0.44 -23.38
CA GLU A 279 1.15 -1.91 -23.35
C GLU A 279 -0.27 -2.40 -23.03
N TRP A 280 -0.95 -1.73 -22.10
CA TRP A 280 -2.35 -2.04 -21.77
C TRP A 280 -3.27 -1.77 -22.95
N ARG A 281 -3.13 -0.62 -23.63
CA ARG A 281 -3.89 -0.29 -24.83
C ARG A 281 -3.65 -1.31 -25.95
N ASP A 282 -2.40 -1.71 -26.17
CA ASP A 282 -2.03 -2.66 -27.21
C ASP A 282 -2.64 -4.05 -26.93
N LYS A 283 -2.66 -4.49 -25.66
CA LYS A 283 -3.39 -5.70 -25.24
C LYS A 283 -4.89 -5.62 -25.54
N LEU A 284 -5.50 -4.45 -25.41
CA LEU A 284 -6.93 -4.24 -25.69
C LEU A 284 -7.24 -4.16 -27.20
N GLN A 285 -6.28 -3.76 -28.02
CA GLN A 285 -6.42 -3.57 -29.47
C GLN A 285 -6.32 -4.89 -30.25
N ALA A 286 -5.81 -5.95 -29.62
CA ALA A 286 -5.27 -7.11 -30.33
C ALA A 286 -6.29 -8.17 -30.81
N THR A 287 -7.57 -8.17 -30.42
CA THR A 287 -8.48 -9.27 -30.82
C THR A 287 -9.96 -9.02 -30.49
N ASP A 288 -10.87 -9.43 -31.39
CA ASP A 288 -12.32 -9.57 -31.12
C ASP A 288 -12.65 -10.81 -30.27
N THR A 289 -11.63 -11.45 -29.71
CA THR A 289 -11.70 -12.62 -28.86
C THR A 289 -11.01 -12.36 -27.52
N LYS A 290 -11.23 -13.28 -26.59
CA LYS A 290 -10.52 -13.36 -25.31
C LYS A 290 -10.17 -14.80 -25.01
N LYS A 291 -9.19 -14.98 -24.13
CA LYS A 291 -8.89 -16.27 -23.53
C LYS A 291 -9.59 -16.37 -22.18
N VAL A 292 -10.44 -17.38 -21.99
CA VAL A 292 -11.06 -17.73 -20.72
C VAL A 292 -9.99 -18.33 -19.80
N ASP A 293 -9.94 -17.89 -18.54
CA ASP A 293 -9.01 -18.44 -17.55
C ASP A 293 -9.53 -19.79 -17.06
N SER A 294 -8.89 -20.88 -17.51
CA SER A 294 -9.29 -22.24 -17.18
C SER A 294 -9.23 -22.53 -15.68
N ARG A 295 -8.26 -21.94 -14.96
CA ARG A 295 -8.12 -22.18 -13.53
C ARG A 295 -9.24 -21.52 -12.75
N VAL A 296 -9.63 -20.30 -13.13
CA VAL A 296 -10.78 -19.62 -12.50
C VAL A 296 -12.07 -20.36 -12.83
N TYR A 297 -12.22 -20.88 -14.05
CA TYR A 297 -13.36 -21.69 -14.44
C TYR A 297 -13.49 -22.96 -13.58
N ASP A 298 -12.39 -23.69 -13.41
CA ASP A 298 -12.33 -24.89 -12.58
C ASP A 298 -12.62 -24.57 -11.10
N ASN A 299 -12.13 -23.42 -10.60
CA ASN A 299 -12.43 -22.95 -9.25
C ASN A 299 -13.92 -22.57 -9.07
N GLU A 300 -14.59 -22.04 -10.11
CA GLU A 300 -16.03 -21.76 -10.08
C GLU A 300 -16.84 -23.06 -9.97
N ILE A 301 -16.46 -24.10 -10.72
CA ILE A 301 -17.05 -25.45 -10.62
C ILE A 301 -16.86 -26.00 -9.21
N ALA A 302 -15.61 -26.03 -8.72
CA ALA A 302 -15.27 -26.56 -7.40
C ALA A 302 -16.01 -25.82 -6.27
N LYS A 303 -16.21 -24.50 -6.40
CA LYS A 303 -17.01 -23.73 -5.43
C LYS A 303 -18.48 -24.16 -5.42
N ILE A 304 -19.10 -24.33 -6.59
CA ILE A 304 -20.50 -24.76 -6.67
C ILE A 304 -20.67 -26.17 -6.08
N GLU A 305 -19.71 -27.07 -6.34
CA GLU A 305 -19.66 -28.41 -5.73
C GLU A 305 -19.57 -28.32 -4.19
N ALA A 306 -18.65 -27.50 -3.67
CA ALA A 306 -18.49 -27.29 -2.24
C ALA A 306 -19.76 -26.69 -1.59
N ASP A 307 -20.42 -25.72 -2.23
CA ASP A 307 -21.66 -25.12 -1.75
C ASP A 307 -22.80 -26.17 -1.69
N LEU A 308 -22.90 -27.03 -2.70
CA LEU A 308 -23.87 -28.14 -2.73
C LEU A 308 -23.57 -29.20 -1.66
N ASP A 309 -22.31 -29.53 -1.46
CA ASP A 309 -21.86 -30.46 -0.41
C ASP A 309 -22.14 -29.91 0.98
N GLU A 310 -21.90 -28.62 1.23
CA GLU A 310 -22.23 -27.98 2.50
C GLU A 310 -23.75 -28.00 2.75
N LEU A 311 -24.56 -27.71 1.72
CA LEU A 311 -26.02 -27.81 1.80
C LEU A 311 -26.47 -29.24 2.15
N ASN A 312 -25.90 -30.26 1.50
CA ASN A 312 -26.19 -31.68 1.78
C ASN A 312 -25.72 -32.11 3.19
N GLN A 313 -24.56 -31.64 3.65
CA GLN A 313 -24.07 -31.87 5.01
C GLN A 313 -24.97 -31.21 6.06
N ASN A 314 -25.43 -29.99 5.81
CA ASN A 314 -26.37 -29.28 6.68
C ASN A 314 -27.73 -30.00 6.75
N LEU A 315 -28.22 -30.51 5.62
CA LEU A 315 -29.42 -31.36 5.57
C LEU A 315 -29.25 -32.64 6.39
N SER A 316 -28.17 -33.40 6.15
CA SER A 316 -27.92 -34.67 6.86
C SER A 316 -27.69 -34.49 8.37
N LYS A 317 -26.97 -33.44 8.80
CA LYS A 317 -26.83 -33.07 10.23
C LYS A 317 -28.17 -32.75 10.89
N THR A 318 -29.11 -32.17 10.14
CA THR A 318 -30.44 -31.84 10.68
C THR A 318 -31.29 -33.09 10.79
N VAL A 319 -31.27 -33.95 9.77
CA VAL A 319 -32.01 -35.24 9.77
C VAL A 319 -31.50 -36.19 10.87
N SER A 320 -30.21 -36.19 11.16
CA SER A 320 -29.60 -37.07 12.18
C SER A 320 -29.87 -36.68 13.65
N LYS A 321 -30.35 -35.45 13.92
CA LYS A 321 -30.84 -35.07 15.26
C LYS A 321 -32.19 -35.77 15.51
N ARG A 322 -32.14 -37.00 16.02
CA ARG A 322 -33.29 -37.88 16.26
C ARG A 322 -34.49 -37.16 16.90
N CYS A 323 -35.65 -37.37 16.31
CA CYS A 323 -36.97 -37.06 16.85
C CYS A 323 -37.18 -37.83 18.17
N GLN A 324 -37.21 -37.15 19.32
CA GLN A 324 -37.42 -37.77 20.64
C GLN A 324 -38.88 -37.72 21.12
N LYS A 325 -39.84 -37.35 20.28
CA LYS A 325 -41.24 -37.28 20.69
C LYS A 325 -41.97 -38.58 20.32
N PRO A 326 -42.44 -39.36 21.31
CA PRO A 326 -43.24 -40.56 21.03
C PRO A 326 -44.55 -40.11 20.38
N PHE A 327 -44.82 -40.58 19.17
CA PHE A 327 -46.04 -40.28 18.43
C PHE A 327 -46.96 -41.50 18.41
N GLU A 328 -48.26 -41.30 18.65
CA GLU A 328 -49.24 -42.39 18.71
C GLU A 328 -49.64 -42.85 17.29
N ARG A 329 -49.43 -44.14 17.02
CA ARG A 329 -49.68 -44.82 15.74
C ARG A 329 -51.13 -44.71 15.27
N ARG A 330 -51.42 -43.84 14.30
CA ARG A 330 -52.59 -43.99 13.41
C ARG A 330 -52.23 -43.68 11.96
N ALA A 331 -52.44 -44.69 11.10
CA ALA A 331 -52.33 -44.65 9.63
C ALA A 331 -50.98 -44.16 9.08
N GLU A 332 -49.88 -44.71 9.61
CA GLU A 332 -48.53 -44.44 9.16
C GLU A 332 -48.26 -45.11 7.80
N ARG A 333 -47.74 -44.34 6.85
CA ARG A 333 -47.21 -44.86 5.59
C ARG A 333 -45.73 -44.52 5.52
N HIS A 334 -44.92 -45.50 5.14
CA HIS A 334 -43.55 -45.25 4.73
C HIS A 334 -43.52 -44.89 3.24
N GLY A 335 -42.68 -43.93 2.87
CA GLY A 335 -42.46 -43.62 1.46
C GLY A 335 -41.68 -42.33 1.24
N THR A 336 -41.47 -42.05 -0.05
CA THR A 336 -40.69 -40.92 -0.53
C THR A 336 -41.56 -39.95 -1.32
N TYR A 337 -41.42 -38.65 -1.05
CA TYR A 337 -42.02 -37.59 -1.86
C TYR A 337 -40.96 -36.61 -2.34
N SER A 338 -41.12 -36.16 -3.58
CA SER A 338 -40.40 -35.00 -4.10
C SER A 338 -41.23 -33.75 -3.81
N ILE A 339 -40.70 -32.78 -3.07
CA ILE A 339 -41.45 -31.63 -2.55
C ILE A 339 -40.65 -30.35 -2.79
N GLN A 340 -41.31 -29.32 -3.34
CA GLN A 340 -40.77 -27.97 -3.37
C GLN A 340 -41.45 -27.13 -2.29
N LEU A 341 -40.69 -26.76 -1.26
CA LEU A 341 -41.20 -25.95 -0.15
C LEU A 341 -41.23 -24.46 -0.53
N GLY A 342 -42.26 -23.76 -0.06
CA GLY A 342 -42.47 -22.33 -0.19
C GLY A 342 -42.34 -21.60 1.15
N ALA A 343 -43.10 -20.52 1.30
CA ALA A 343 -43.11 -19.73 2.54
C ALA A 343 -43.61 -20.52 3.76
N SER A 344 -43.25 -20.07 4.96
CA SER A 344 -43.75 -20.66 6.21
C SER A 344 -45.27 -20.50 6.34
N TYR A 345 -45.93 -21.56 6.77
CA TYR A 345 -47.36 -21.53 7.05
C TYR A 345 -47.59 -20.96 8.46
N ARG A 346 -48.35 -19.86 8.57
CA ARG A 346 -48.67 -19.18 9.85
C ARG A 346 -47.43 -18.82 10.69
N SER A 347 -46.32 -18.44 10.04
CA SER A 347 -45.04 -18.16 10.71
C SER A 347 -44.50 -19.34 11.54
N SER A 348 -44.89 -20.57 11.21
CA SER A 348 -44.35 -21.79 11.82
C SER A 348 -42.90 -22.01 11.43
N LYS A 349 -42.12 -22.56 12.36
CA LYS A 349 -40.73 -22.99 12.12
C LYS A 349 -40.62 -24.36 11.46
N THR A 350 -41.71 -25.12 11.41
CA THR A 350 -41.74 -26.53 10.97
C THR A 350 -42.75 -26.81 9.87
N SER A 351 -43.61 -25.84 9.54
CA SER A 351 -44.70 -26.02 8.58
C SER A 351 -44.59 -25.02 7.45
N PHE A 352 -44.66 -25.49 6.21
CA PHE A 352 -44.43 -24.71 5.00
C PHE A 352 -45.48 -25.01 3.95
N PHE A 353 -45.79 -24.04 3.09
CA PHE A 353 -46.52 -24.33 1.86
C PHE A 353 -45.67 -25.23 0.95
N ALA A 354 -46.29 -26.13 0.20
CA ALA A 354 -45.63 -26.85 -0.88
C ALA A 354 -46.18 -26.38 -2.23
N ASN A 355 -45.28 -25.83 -3.04
CA ASN A 355 -45.62 -25.34 -4.38
C ASN A 355 -45.74 -26.52 -5.36
N ARG A 356 -44.85 -27.51 -5.22
CA ARG A 356 -44.85 -28.72 -6.05
C ARG A 356 -44.80 -29.99 -5.21
N LEU A 357 -45.47 -31.03 -5.71
CA LEU A 357 -45.43 -32.39 -5.16
C LEU A 357 -45.24 -33.37 -6.31
N ASN A 358 -44.16 -34.17 -6.26
CA ASN A 358 -43.76 -35.13 -7.29
C ASN A 358 -43.67 -34.52 -8.70
N GLY A 359 -43.12 -33.29 -8.78
CA GLY A 359 -42.94 -32.56 -10.03
C GLY A 359 -44.12 -31.70 -10.49
N ASP A 360 -45.33 -31.92 -9.97
CA ASP A 360 -46.54 -31.19 -10.37
C ASP A 360 -46.82 -29.98 -9.48
N ASP A 361 -47.27 -28.87 -10.07
CA ASP A 361 -47.79 -27.72 -9.31
C ASP A 361 -49.09 -28.12 -8.60
N PHE A 362 -49.08 -28.07 -7.26
CA PHE A 362 -50.18 -28.58 -6.48
C PHE A 362 -51.43 -27.71 -6.62
N ARG A 363 -51.25 -26.39 -6.76
CA ARG A 363 -52.35 -25.44 -6.86
C ARG A 363 -53.02 -25.49 -8.21
N GLU A 364 -52.25 -25.59 -9.29
CA GLU A 364 -52.80 -25.76 -10.64
C GLU A 364 -53.54 -27.09 -10.78
N ARG A 365 -52.98 -28.17 -10.22
CA ARG A 365 -53.55 -29.51 -10.36
C ARG A 365 -54.81 -29.75 -9.52
N TYR A 366 -54.83 -29.27 -8.28
CA TYR A 366 -55.88 -29.60 -7.30
C TYR A 366 -56.77 -28.41 -6.91
N GLY A 367 -56.49 -27.20 -7.40
CA GLY A 367 -57.28 -26.00 -7.11
C GLY A 367 -57.21 -25.51 -5.65
N THR A 368 -56.36 -26.13 -4.82
CA THR A 368 -56.14 -25.76 -3.41
C THR A 368 -54.63 -25.83 -3.08
N TYR A 369 -54.23 -25.53 -1.85
CA TYR A 369 -52.83 -25.55 -1.42
C TYR A 369 -52.50 -26.77 -0.55
N LEU A 370 -51.22 -27.12 -0.51
CA LEU A 370 -50.64 -28.16 0.32
C LEU A 370 -49.76 -27.52 1.41
N VAL A 371 -49.90 -27.99 2.64
CA VAL A 371 -48.99 -27.66 3.75
C VAL A 371 -48.19 -28.91 4.10
N VAL A 372 -46.87 -28.78 4.15
CA VAL A 372 -45.95 -29.83 4.58
C VAL A 372 -45.44 -29.48 5.97
N ASN A 373 -45.57 -30.42 6.90
CA ASN A 373 -45.21 -30.22 8.28
C ASN A 373 -44.15 -31.23 8.71
N PHE A 374 -43.09 -30.74 9.34
CA PHE A 374 -41.99 -31.54 9.87
C PHE A 374 -41.91 -31.41 11.41
N PRO A 375 -42.88 -31.99 12.14
CA PRO A 375 -42.91 -31.93 13.60
C PRO A 375 -41.69 -32.55 14.29
N CYS A 376 -40.90 -33.33 13.55
CA CYS A 376 -39.67 -33.97 14.04
C CYS A 376 -38.48 -33.00 14.21
N PHE A 377 -38.56 -31.78 13.69
CA PHE A 377 -37.51 -30.76 13.83
C PHE A 377 -37.95 -29.64 14.76
N ASP A 378 -37.01 -29.06 15.52
CA ASP A 378 -37.29 -27.88 16.35
C ASP A 378 -37.40 -26.59 15.50
N ASP A 379 -36.58 -26.49 14.46
CA ASP A 379 -36.61 -25.38 13.51
C ASP A 379 -36.07 -25.81 12.14
N PHE A 380 -36.98 -26.05 11.19
CA PHE A 380 -36.63 -26.40 9.81
C PHE A 380 -36.55 -25.15 8.91
N SER A 381 -36.97 -23.99 9.41
CA SER A 381 -37.04 -22.74 8.64
C SER A 381 -35.66 -22.20 8.28
N LEU A 382 -34.67 -22.43 9.14
CA LEU A 382 -33.25 -22.07 8.93
C LEU A 382 -32.62 -22.78 7.72
N ILE A 383 -33.12 -23.96 7.37
CA ILE A 383 -32.62 -24.74 6.24
C ILE A 383 -33.44 -24.41 5.00
N ASN A 384 -34.77 -24.30 5.15
CA ASN A 384 -35.65 -23.94 4.06
C ASN A 384 -35.28 -22.57 3.44
N SER A 385 -34.82 -21.62 4.25
CA SER A 385 -34.32 -20.33 3.74
C SER A 385 -33.07 -20.47 2.86
N LYS A 386 -32.17 -21.41 3.16
CA LYS A 386 -30.96 -21.69 2.37
C LYS A 386 -31.25 -22.48 1.09
N LEU A 387 -32.35 -23.24 1.05
CA LEU A 387 -32.72 -24.08 -0.09
C LEU A 387 -33.37 -23.31 -1.25
N GLY A 388 -33.84 -22.08 -1.04
CA GLY A 388 -34.20 -21.17 -2.14
C GLY A 388 -35.22 -21.71 -3.15
N GLY A 389 -36.17 -22.54 -2.71
CA GLY A 389 -37.14 -23.20 -3.60
C GLY A 389 -36.62 -24.45 -4.30
N ALA A 390 -35.63 -25.14 -3.73
CA ALA A 390 -35.19 -26.45 -4.18
C ALA A 390 -36.33 -27.49 -4.16
N GLU A 391 -36.24 -28.47 -5.05
CA GLU A 391 -37.05 -29.68 -4.98
C GLU A 391 -36.29 -30.74 -4.17
N LEU A 392 -36.87 -31.19 -3.07
CA LEU A 392 -36.28 -32.13 -2.12
C LEU A 392 -36.94 -33.50 -2.22
N SER A 393 -36.17 -34.56 -2.19
CA SER A 393 -36.66 -35.91 -1.94
C SER A 393 -36.63 -36.15 -0.43
N VAL A 394 -37.81 -36.32 0.17
CA VAL A 394 -37.98 -36.62 1.58
C VAL A 394 -38.50 -38.05 1.72
N THR A 395 -37.74 -38.89 2.43
CA THR A 395 -38.12 -40.28 2.75
C THR A 395 -38.36 -40.41 4.25
N GLY A 396 -39.45 -41.06 4.62
CA GLY A 396 -39.72 -41.40 6.01
C GLY A 396 -41.16 -41.82 6.27
N ILE A 397 -41.58 -41.71 7.52
CA ILE A 397 -42.95 -42.05 7.96
C ILE A 397 -43.81 -40.79 7.94
N TYR A 398 -44.92 -40.82 7.19
CA TYR A 398 -45.79 -39.68 6.99
C TYR A 398 -47.28 -40.00 7.18
N GLY A 399 -48.05 -38.94 7.44
CA GLY A 399 -49.51 -38.92 7.43
C GLY A 399 -50.05 -37.89 6.43
N LYS A 400 -51.24 -38.17 5.87
CA LYS A 400 -51.96 -37.26 4.98
C LYS A 400 -53.29 -36.89 5.61
N HIS A 401 -53.55 -35.59 5.72
CA HIS A 401 -54.75 -35.06 6.35
C HIS A 401 -55.44 -34.04 5.45
N ARG A 402 -56.75 -33.90 5.64
CA ARG A 402 -57.55 -32.80 5.07
C ARG A 402 -57.86 -31.85 6.21
N SER A 403 -57.60 -30.58 5.97
CA SER A 403 -57.73 -29.53 6.97
C SER A 403 -58.52 -28.36 6.39
N PHE A 404 -59.08 -27.50 7.25
CA PHE A 404 -59.86 -26.33 6.84
C PHE A 404 -59.20 -25.07 7.36
N ASN A 405 -59.11 -24.05 6.51
CA ASN A 405 -58.59 -22.74 6.91
C ASN A 405 -59.62 -21.99 7.78
N SER A 406 -59.25 -20.82 8.32
CA SER A 406 -60.14 -19.96 9.11
C SER A 406 -61.41 -19.51 8.37
N ASN A 407 -61.39 -19.57 7.04
CA ASN A 407 -62.49 -19.18 6.16
C ASN A 407 -63.31 -20.39 5.67
N GLY A 408 -63.07 -21.58 6.20
CA GLY A 408 -63.77 -22.82 5.84
C GLY A 408 -63.34 -23.47 4.52
N SER A 409 -62.30 -22.98 3.85
CA SER A 409 -61.77 -23.60 2.63
C SER A 409 -60.89 -24.82 2.97
N GLU A 410 -61.13 -25.93 2.27
CA GLU A 410 -60.35 -27.17 2.39
C GLU A 410 -58.93 -27.01 1.82
N TYR A 411 -57.94 -27.52 2.55
CA TYR A 411 -56.55 -27.66 2.11
C TYR A 411 -55.98 -29.00 2.56
N PHE A 412 -54.88 -29.44 1.93
CA PHE A 412 -54.24 -30.70 2.25
C PHE A 412 -53.02 -30.49 3.15
N GLU A 413 -52.79 -31.43 4.07
CA GLU A 413 -51.61 -31.45 4.93
C GLU A 413 -50.86 -32.77 4.78
N LEU A 414 -49.54 -32.69 4.60
CA LEU A 414 -48.61 -33.81 4.58
C LEU A 414 -47.65 -33.66 5.77
N THR A 415 -47.78 -34.53 6.76
CA THR A 415 -46.98 -34.45 7.99
C THR A 415 -45.95 -35.57 8.01
N PHE A 416 -44.66 -35.25 8.10
CA PHE A 416 -43.59 -36.22 8.29
C PHE A 416 -43.29 -36.40 9.78
N TYR A 417 -43.67 -37.55 10.33
CA TYR A 417 -43.46 -37.88 11.74
C TYR A 417 -42.03 -38.35 12.02
N GLU A 418 -41.45 -39.04 11.04
CA GLU A 418 -40.05 -39.44 11.02
C GLU A 418 -39.47 -39.15 9.63
N VAL A 419 -38.27 -38.58 9.60
CA VAL A 419 -37.53 -38.31 8.37
C VAL A 419 -36.25 -39.13 8.42
N GLU A 420 -36.13 -40.09 7.51
CA GLU A 420 -34.98 -41.00 7.41
C GLU A 420 -33.87 -40.39 6.54
N SER A 421 -34.26 -39.76 5.44
CA SER A 421 -33.33 -39.11 4.52
C SER A 421 -33.97 -37.91 3.85
N VAL A 422 -33.19 -36.86 3.63
CA VAL A 422 -33.52 -35.75 2.75
C VAL A 422 -32.38 -35.55 1.78
N SER A 423 -32.68 -35.50 0.48
CA SER A 423 -31.71 -35.16 -0.56
C SER A 423 -32.27 -34.11 -1.51
N ILE A 424 -31.38 -33.33 -2.10
CA ILE A 424 -31.73 -32.32 -3.11
C ILE A 424 -31.89 -33.02 -4.46
N VAL A 425 -33.07 -32.90 -5.07
CA VAL A 425 -33.36 -33.47 -6.40
C VAL A 425 -33.14 -32.43 -7.49
N LYS A 426 -33.63 -31.20 -7.26
CA LYS A 426 -33.39 -30.07 -8.16
C LYS A 426 -33.00 -28.84 -7.38
N HIS A 427 -31.96 -28.19 -7.85
CA HIS A 427 -31.48 -26.92 -7.32
C HIS A 427 -30.93 -26.07 -8.48
N PRO A 428 -31.10 -24.74 -8.47
CA PRO A 428 -30.48 -23.88 -9.47
C PRO A 428 -28.96 -24.11 -9.63
N LEU A 429 -28.26 -24.33 -8.52
CA LEU A 429 -26.82 -24.66 -8.53
C LEU A 429 -26.52 -26.02 -9.20
N LEU A 430 -27.38 -27.03 -9.06
CA LEU A 430 -27.17 -28.32 -9.75
C LEU A 430 -27.28 -28.17 -11.27
N ALA A 431 -28.28 -27.41 -11.73
CA ALA A 431 -28.45 -27.11 -13.15
C ALA A 431 -27.26 -26.29 -13.69
N LYS A 432 -26.79 -25.31 -12.91
CA LYS A 432 -25.62 -24.50 -13.30
C LYS A 432 -24.33 -25.33 -13.31
N LEU A 433 -24.15 -26.24 -12.37
CA LEU A 433 -23.01 -27.14 -12.32
C LEU A 433 -22.96 -28.04 -13.56
N SER A 434 -24.08 -28.66 -13.93
CA SER A 434 -24.14 -29.49 -15.16
C SER A 434 -23.82 -28.68 -16.42
N GLU A 435 -24.34 -27.45 -16.52
CA GLU A 435 -24.07 -26.54 -17.64
C GLU A 435 -22.57 -26.21 -17.75
N LEU A 436 -21.93 -25.85 -16.63
CA LEU A 436 -20.50 -25.52 -16.61
C LEU A 436 -19.61 -26.73 -16.93
N ILE A 437 -19.95 -27.92 -16.43
CA ILE A 437 -19.18 -29.14 -16.73
C ILE A 437 -19.27 -29.48 -18.22
N GLU A 438 -20.47 -29.42 -18.81
CA GLU A 438 -20.65 -29.68 -20.25
C GLU A 438 -19.90 -28.64 -21.10
N HIS A 439 -20.02 -27.36 -20.76
CA HIS A 439 -19.39 -26.28 -21.52
C HIS A 439 -17.86 -26.25 -21.38
N ARG A 440 -17.32 -26.73 -20.25
CA ARG A 440 -15.86 -26.90 -20.06
C ARG A 440 -15.23 -27.73 -21.18
N GLU A 441 -15.87 -28.84 -21.59
CA GLU A 441 -15.37 -29.69 -22.68
C GLU A 441 -15.36 -28.95 -24.03
N GLU A 442 -16.32 -28.05 -24.24
CA GLU A 442 -16.39 -27.22 -25.45
C GLU A 442 -15.27 -26.18 -25.48
N LEU A 443 -15.02 -25.52 -24.35
CA LEU A 443 -13.93 -24.55 -24.20
C LEU A 443 -12.57 -25.20 -24.40
N GLU A 444 -12.33 -26.39 -23.86
CA GLU A 444 -11.09 -27.13 -24.07
C GLU A 444 -10.85 -27.42 -25.56
N LYS A 445 -11.89 -27.84 -26.31
CA LYS A 445 -11.81 -28.05 -27.77
C LYS A 445 -11.49 -26.77 -28.53
N GLN A 446 -11.89 -25.61 -28.00
CA GLN A 446 -11.63 -24.28 -28.58
C GLN A 446 -10.35 -23.62 -28.03
N ALA A 447 -9.50 -24.37 -27.30
CA ALA A 447 -8.30 -23.86 -26.63
C ALA A 447 -8.57 -22.66 -25.70
N TRP A 448 -9.77 -22.62 -25.11
CA TRP A 448 -10.27 -21.56 -24.22
C TRP A 448 -10.40 -20.17 -24.87
N ILE A 449 -10.55 -20.10 -26.20
CA ILE A 449 -10.68 -18.84 -26.93
C ILE A 449 -12.15 -18.64 -27.34
N VAL A 450 -12.75 -17.54 -26.90
CA VAL A 450 -14.15 -17.19 -27.18
C VAL A 450 -14.27 -15.77 -27.75
N PRO A 451 -15.29 -15.48 -28.56
CA PRO A 451 -15.57 -14.12 -29.02
C PRO A 451 -15.96 -13.21 -27.85
N LEU A 452 -15.68 -11.91 -27.98
CA LEU A 452 -16.12 -10.92 -27.00
C LEU A 452 -17.63 -10.71 -27.08
N THR A 453 -18.24 -10.52 -25.92
CA THR A 453 -19.61 -9.99 -25.89
C THR A 453 -19.62 -8.51 -26.30
N TRP A 454 -20.79 -7.99 -26.68
CA TRP A 454 -20.94 -6.57 -26.99
C TRP A 454 -20.57 -5.67 -25.80
N GLU A 455 -20.88 -6.10 -24.58
CA GLU A 455 -20.53 -5.38 -23.35
C GLU A 455 -19.01 -5.34 -23.14
N GLU A 456 -18.33 -6.47 -23.31
CA GLU A 456 -16.88 -6.53 -23.18
C GLU A 456 -16.18 -5.69 -24.26
N ALA A 457 -16.68 -5.72 -25.49
CA ALA A 457 -16.18 -4.85 -26.56
C ALA A 457 -16.38 -3.36 -26.23
N LYS A 458 -17.48 -3.01 -25.56
CA LYS A 458 -17.74 -1.65 -25.08
C LYS A 458 -16.80 -1.26 -23.95
N ASP A 459 -16.59 -2.11 -22.95
CA ASP A 459 -15.68 -1.85 -21.84
C ASP A 459 -14.24 -1.70 -22.33
N ARG A 460 -13.79 -2.56 -23.27
CA ARG A 460 -12.48 -2.40 -23.92
C ARG A 460 -12.33 -1.08 -24.68
N ARG A 461 -13.39 -0.57 -25.32
CA ARG A 461 -13.36 0.78 -25.95
C ARG A 461 -13.16 1.88 -24.89
N ILE A 462 -13.92 1.84 -23.81
CA ILE A 462 -13.83 2.82 -22.72
C ILE A 462 -12.42 2.77 -22.09
N GLU A 463 -11.89 1.60 -21.80
CA GLU A 463 -10.55 1.43 -21.23
C GLU A 463 -9.46 1.97 -22.16
N ARG A 464 -9.59 1.81 -23.48
CA ARG A 464 -8.65 2.43 -24.45
C ARG A 464 -8.70 3.95 -24.45
N ASP A 465 -9.90 4.53 -24.36
CA ASP A 465 -10.07 5.98 -24.26
C ASP A 465 -9.46 6.52 -22.96
N VAL A 466 -9.68 5.83 -21.84
CA VAL A 466 -9.08 6.15 -20.54
C VAL A 466 -7.56 6.11 -20.62
N SER A 467 -7.01 5.03 -21.18
CA SER A 467 -5.56 4.82 -21.30
C SER A 467 -4.93 5.91 -22.18
N THR A 468 -5.57 6.25 -23.30
CA THR A 468 -5.10 7.31 -24.22
C THR A 468 -5.04 8.67 -23.52
N LYS A 469 -6.09 9.04 -22.78
CA LYS A 469 -6.10 10.30 -22.02
C LYS A 469 -5.05 10.31 -20.91
N LYS A 470 -4.82 9.18 -20.22
CA LYS A 470 -3.76 9.04 -19.22
C LYS A 470 -2.38 9.19 -19.84
N THR A 471 -2.12 8.58 -21.00
CA THR A 471 -0.86 8.74 -21.73
C THR A 471 -0.58 10.22 -22.02
N LEU A 472 -1.54 10.94 -22.61
CA LEU A 472 -1.40 12.37 -22.90
C LEU A 472 -1.13 13.22 -21.64
N PHE A 473 -1.79 12.88 -20.52
CA PHE A 473 -1.56 13.54 -19.24
C PHE A 473 -0.14 13.33 -18.73
N TYR A 474 0.35 12.08 -18.72
CA TYR A 474 1.71 11.78 -18.26
C TYR A 474 2.79 12.33 -19.20
N GLU A 475 2.55 12.36 -20.52
CA GLU A 475 3.46 13.00 -21.49
C GLU A 475 3.61 14.50 -21.20
N SER A 476 2.51 15.19 -20.88
CA SER A 476 2.57 16.60 -20.47
C SER A 476 3.41 16.81 -19.20
N LEU A 477 3.28 15.93 -18.20
CA LEU A 477 4.07 16.01 -16.97
C LEU A 477 5.55 15.67 -17.22
N GLN A 478 5.82 14.67 -18.06
CA GLN A 478 7.17 14.27 -18.43
C GLN A 478 7.91 15.41 -19.16
N ASN A 479 7.25 16.07 -20.12
CA ASN A 479 7.83 17.21 -20.84
C ASN A 479 8.22 18.35 -19.89
N LYS A 480 7.34 18.66 -18.92
CA LYS A 480 7.63 19.66 -17.90
C LYS A 480 8.87 19.31 -17.07
N MET A 481 9.01 18.04 -16.66
CA MET A 481 10.19 17.58 -15.91
C MET A 481 11.46 17.65 -16.76
N SER A 482 11.38 17.27 -18.04
CA SER A 482 12.49 17.32 -19.00
C SER A 482 13.00 18.76 -19.20
N ASP A 483 12.10 19.73 -19.38
CA ASP A 483 12.43 21.16 -19.53
C ASP A 483 13.16 21.70 -18.28
N PHE A 484 12.68 21.33 -17.09
CA PHE A 484 13.32 21.69 -15.83
C PHE A 484 14.73 21.07 -15.73
N LEU A 485 14.86 19.76 -16.01
CA LEU A 485 16.13 19.03 -15.97
C LEU A 485 17.17 19.58 -16.96
N ALA A 486 16.75 20.06 -18.13
CA ALA A 486 17.64 20.68 -19.10
C ALA A 486 18.33 21.96 -18.57
N SER A 487 17.66 22.69 -17.66
CA SER A 487 18.16 23.96 -17.11
C SER A 487 19.09 23.79 -15.91
N ILE A 488 18.96 22.69 -15.16
CA ILE A 488 19.69 22.45 -13.90
C ILE A 488 21.21 22.31 -14.04
N PRO A 489 21.79 21.59 -15.03
CA PRO A 489 23.24 21.40 -15.14
C PRO A 489 24.03 22.71 -15.18
N THR A 490 23.50 23.72 -15.87
CA THR A 490 24.13 25.05 -15.98
C THR A 490 24.16 25.75 -14.62
N ILE A 491 23.04 25.73 -13.89
CA ILE A 491 22.88 26.31 -12.56
C ILE A 491 23.83 25.62 -11.57
N GLN A 492 23.84 24.28 -11.56
CA GLN A 492 24.69 23.48 -10.68
C GLN A 492 26.18 23.73 -10.95
N LYS A 493 26.60 23.85 -12.21
CA LYS A 493 27.99 24.15 -12.58
C LYS A 493 28.44 25.52 -12.06
N ARG A 494 27.61 26.55 -12.21
CA ARG A 494 27.90 27.92 -11.71
C ARG A 494 28.04 27.92 -10.19
N LEU A 495 27.11 27.30 -9.48
CA LEU A 495 27.13 27.26 -8.02
C LEU A 495 28.29 26.41 -7.48
N THR A 496 28.64 25.30 -8.14
CA THR A 496 29.80 24.47 -7.78
C THR A 496 31.10 25.27 -7.91
N LYS A 497 31.27 26.06 -8.98
CA LYS A 497 32.44 26.94 -9.17
C LYS A 497 32.59 27.95 -8.03
N VAL A 498 31.47 28.55 -7.61
CA VAL A 498 31.43 29.49 -6.49
C VAL A 498 31.74 28.78 -5.17
N CYS A 499 31.23 27.58 -4.94
CA CYS A 499 31.56 26.78 -3.75
C CYS A 499 33.05 26.43 -3.67
N SER A 500 33.65 26.00 -4.80
CA SER A 500 35.08 25.69 -4.89
C SER A 500 35.98 26.89 -4.58
N PHE A 501 35.53 28.12 -4.85
CA PHE A 501 36.26 29.32 -4.44
C PHE A 501 36.40 29.40 -2.91
N PHE A 502 35.31 29.24 -2.15
CA PHE A 502 35.35 29.31 -0.68
C PHE A 502 36.16 28.16 -0.07
N GLN A 503 36.02 26.95 -0.62
CA GLN A 503 36.80 25.78 -0.21
C GLN A 503 38.30 25.97 -0.46
N GLY A 504 38.67 26.45 -1.66
CA GLY A 504 40.07 26.72 -2.03
C GLY A 504 40.73 27.78 -1.15
N HIS A 505 39.95 28.74 -0.64
CA HIS A 505 40.41 29.78 0.28
C HIS A 505 40.24 29.42 1.76
N LYS A 506 39.89 28.16 2.08
CA LYS A 506 39.73 27.65 3.46
C LYS A 506 38.74 28.44 4.33
N VAL A 507 37.70 29.01 3.71
CA VAL A 507 36.63 29.70 4.43
C VAL A 507 35.78 28.66 5.16
N LYS A 508 35.58 28.84 6.46
CA LYS A 508 34.77 27.93 7.29
C LYS A 508 33.28 28.06 6.95
N VAL A 509 32.47 27.16 7.47
CA VAL A 509 31.00 27.20 7.32
C VAL A 509 30.40 27.61 8.65
N ARG A 510 29.39 28.49 8.61
CA ARG A 510 28.68 28.91 9.82
C ARG A 510 27.20 29.19 9.52
N SER A 511 26.31 28.57 10.27
CA SER A 511 24.86 28.69 10.05
C SER A 511 24.27 30.01 10.58
N ASP A 512 24.83 30.59 11.65
CA ASP A 512 24.34 31.86 12.18
C ASP A 512 24.73 33.05 11.29
N CYS A 513 23.71 33.75 10.80
CA CYS A 513 23.90 35.01 10.09
C CYS A 513 24.49 36.06 11.05
N PRO A 514 25.68 36.63 10.77
CA PRO A 514 26.23 37.68 11.60
C PRO A 514 25.34 38.93 11.55
N ASN A 515 25.21 39.62 12.68
CA ASN A 515 24.56 40.91 12.75
C ASN A 515 25.56 42.03 12.38
N THR A 516 25.94 42.09 11.10
CA THR A 516 26.94 43.06 10.61
C THR A 516 26.35 44.00 9.57
N MET A 517 26.88 45.23 9.51
CA MET A 517 26.43 46.25 8.55
C MET A 517 26.64 45.85 7.09
N VAL A 518 27.49 44.85 6.82
CA VAL A 518 27.72 44.33 5.46
C VAL A 518 26.44 43.78 4.83
N PHE A 519 25.58 43.10 5.60
CA PHE A 519 24.29 42.59 5.11
C PHE A 519 23.22 43.66 4.93
N VAL A 520 23.48 44.90 5.37
CA VAL A 520 22.59 46.06 5.19
C VAL A 520 23.09 46.97 4.08
N GLN A 521 24.39 47.23 4.03
CA GLN A 521 25.01 48.22 3.14
C GLN A 521 25.49 47.64 1.82
N ASN A 522 25.82 46.34 1.76
CA ASN A 522 26.27 45.70 0.52
C ASN A 522 25.08 45.00 -0.17
N PRO A 523 24.63 45.50 -1.35
CA PRO A 523 23.48 44.93 -2.04
C PRO A 523 23.65 43.46 -2.40
N SER A 524 24.88 42.99 -2.64
CA SER A 524 25.12 41.59 -3.03
C SER A 524 24.92 40.63 -1.86
N TYR A 525 25.39 40.99 -0.65
CA TYR A 525 25.18 40.19 0.55
C TYR A 525 23.73 40.26 1.03
N ALA A 526 23.12 41.45 0.99
CA ALA A 526 21.71 41.64 1.32
C ALA A 526 20.80 40.80 0.39
N SER A 527 21.04 40.88 -0.93
CA SER A 527 20.32 40.11 -1.94
C SER A 527 20.53 38.60 -1.76
N ALA A 528 21.77 38.15 -1.58
CA ALA A 528 22.06 36.73 -1.36
C ALA A 528 21.31 36.17 -0.13
N LYS A 529 21.27 36.92 0.98
CA LYS A 529 20.52 36.54 2.19
C LYS A 529 19.01 36.49 1.94
N ALA A 530 18.45 37.54 1.31
CA ALA A 530 17.02 37.61 1.03
C ALA A 530 16.57 36.49 0.08
N LEU A 531 17.35 36.22 -0.96
CA LEU A 531 17.08 35.15 -1.92
C LEU A 531 17.27 33.77 -1.29
N PHE A 532 18.28 33.57 -0.46
CA PHE A 532 18.45 32.33 0.32
C PHE A 532 17.23 32.05 1.18
N ASN A 533 16.75 33.04 1.94
CA ASN A 533 15.56 32.90 2.77
C ASN A 533 14.33 32.49 1.95
N ARG A 534 14.19 33.03 0.72
CA ARG A 534 13.11 32.64 -0.19
C ARG A 534 13.28 31.21 -0.71
N VAL A 535 14.51 30.76 -1.00
CA VAL A 535 14.79 29.35 -1.37
C VAL A 535 14.38 28.42 -0.22
N THR A 536 14.76 28.76 1.02
CA THR A 536 14.47 27.97 2.22
C THR A 536 13.04 28.12 2.75
N THR A 537 12.16 28.79 1.99
CA THR A 537 10.72 28.83 2.28
C THR A 537 9.91 28.36 1.07
N LEU A 538 10.55 27.79 0.05
CA LEU A 538 9.84 27.16 -1.07
C LEU A 538 9.02 25.98 -0.52
N ASN A 539 7.70 26.03 -0.74
CA ASN A 539 6.72 24.97 -0.46
C ASN A 539 7.03 24.12 0.79
N GLY A 540 6.85 24.71 1.98
CA GLY A 540 6.94 23.97 3.26
C GLY A 540 8.35 23.58 3.72
N LEU A 541 9.37 23.86 2.90
CA LEU A 541 10.74 23.40 3.13
C LEU A 541 11.52 24.35 4.04
N ASP A 542 11.14 24.43 5.32
CA ASP A 542 11.87 25.20 6.32
C ASP A 542 13.24 24.59 6.67
N GLU A 543 14.08 25.34 7.38
CA GLU A 543 15.45 24.91 7.73
C GLU A 543 15.47 23.63 8.59
N SER A 544 14.46 23.40 9.44
CA SER A 544 14.36 22.22 10.29
C SER A 544 14.02 20.97 9.47
N VAL A 545 13.06 21.09 8.56
CA VAL A 545 12.67 20.04 7.62
C VAL A 545 13.83 19.70 6.69
N LEU A 546 14.52 20.71 6.15
CA LEU A 546 15.71 20.52 5.31
C LEU A 546 16.83 19.77 6.05
N ASN A 547 17.09 20.12 7.31
CA ASN A 547 18.08 19.41 8.15
C ASN A 547 17.71 17.94 8.31
N SER A 548 16.43 17.67 8.58
CA SER A 548 15.93 16.32 8.79
C SER A 548 16.00 15.49 7.50
N LEU A 549 15.69 16.08 6.35
CA LEU A 549 15.81 15.43 5.05
C LEU A 549 17.28 15.12 4.69
N MET A 550 18.20 16.01 5.03
CA MET A 550 19.64 15.73 4.91
C MET A 550 20.07 14.53 5.74
N VAL A 551 19.59 14.43 6.98
CA VAL A 551 19.84 13.26 7.83
C VAL A 551 19.26 12.00 7.21
N ILE A 552 18.01 12.03 6.72
CA ILE A 552 17.37 10.88 6.06
C ILE A 552 18.16 10.45 4.80
N ASP A 553 18.66 11.40 4.01
CA ASP A 553 19.46 11.09 2.83
C ASP A 553 20.80 10.41 3.17
N GLU A 554 21.39 10.72 4.33
CA GLU A 554 22.61 10.08 4.86
C GLU A 554 22.37 8.67 5.42
N VAL A 555 21.14 8.29 5.75
CA VAL A 555 20.82 6.93 6.23
C VAL A 555 20.97 5.92 5.07
N GLY A 556 21.90 4.97 5.21
CA GLY A 556 22.19 3.92 4.22
C GLY A 556 21.82 2.49 4.62
N LEU A 557 21.82 2.16 5.92
CA LEU A 557 21.42 0.85 6.43
C LEU A 557 20.05 0.98 7.11
N VAL A 558 19.05 0.26 6.62
CA VAL A 558 17.69 0.33 7.17
C VAL A 558 17.14 -1.08 7.37
N ASN A 559 16.51 -1.30 8.52
CA ASN A 559 15.65 -2.45 8.76
C ASN A 559 14.57 -2.48 7.66
N VAL A 560 14.56 -3.53 6.83
CA VAL A 560 13.77 -3.56 5.58
C VAL A 560 12.27 -3.54 5.87
N ALA A 561 11.84 -4.20 6.95
CA ALA A 561 10.44 -4.20 7.34
C ALA A 561 9.98 -2.80 7.77
N SER A 562 10.79 -2.09 8.55
CA SER A 562 10.49 -0.69 8.93
C SER A 562 10.52 0.25 7.71
N LEU A 563 11.44 0.04 6.78
CA LEU A 563 11.44 0.77 5.51
C LEU A 563 10.15 0.52 4.73
N TYR A 564 9.69 -0.74 4.67
CA TYR A 564 8.44 -1.16 4.01
C TYR A 564 7.23 -0.45 4.56
N GLU A 565 7.08 -0.48 5.86
CA GLU A 565 6.02 0.22 6.56
C GLU A 565 6.03 1.73 6.27
N LYS A 566 7.20 2.38 6.42
CA LYS A 566 7.34 3.82 6.13
C LYS A 566 7.08 4.15 4.66
N TRP A 567 7.46 3.28 3.74
CA TRP A 567 7.16 3.47 2.32
C TRP A 567 5.67 3.30 2.03
N CYS A 568 5.00 2.31 2.63
CA CYS A 568 3.55 2.14 2.52
C CYS A 568 2.80 3.38 3.02
N LEU A 569 3.24 3.99 4.14
CA LEU A 569 2.69 5.26 4.63
C LEU A 569 2.73 6.35 3.56
N ILE A 570 3.90 6.53 2.93
CA ILE A 570 4.11 7.51 1.86
C ILE A 570 3.21 7.20 0.66
N GLN A 571 3.08 5.93 0.27
CA GLN A 571 2.20 5.55 -0.83
C GLN A 571 0.72 5.80 -0.54
N ILE A 572 0.26 5.54 0.70
CA ILE A 572 -1.11 5.85 1.13
C ILE A 572 -1.37 7.36 1.03
N ILE A 573 -0.45 8.18 1.56
CA ILE A 573 -0.55 9.64 1.48
C ILE A 573 -0.60 10.10 0.01
N LYS A 574 0.26 9.54 -0.86
CA LYS A 574 0.26 9.86 -2.30
C LYS A 574 -1.07 9.51 -2.97
N VAL A 575 -1.64 8.34 -2.68
CA VAL A 575 -2.95 7.95 -3.25
C VAL A 575 -4.05 8.90 -2.76
N LEU A 576 -4.08 9.26 -1.48
CA LEU A 576 -5.09 10.17 -0.93
C LEU A 576 -4.93 11.60 -1.47
N HIS A 577 -3.71 12.13 -1.49
CA HIS A 577 -3.43 13.52 -1.87
C HIS A 577 -3.32 13.72 -3.39
N GLN A 578 -2.45 12.96 -4.07
CA GLN A 578 -2.11 13.17 -5.48
C GLN A 578 -3.10 12.53 -6.45
N ILE A 579 -3.80 11.46 -6.04
CA ILE A 579 -4.82 10.82 -6.88
C ILE A 579 -6.19 11.35 -6.46
N TYR A 580 -6.63 11.06 -5.23
CA TYR A 580 -7.97 11.42 -4.77
C TYR A 580 -8.13 12.87 -4.32
N ASN A 581 -7.13 13.75 -4.46
CA ASN A 581 -7.24 15.19 -4.22
C ASN A 581 -7.79 15.56 -2.84
N PHE A 582 -7.29 14.91 -1.78
CA PHE A 582 -7.44 15.40 -0.42
C PHE A 582 -6.30 16.38 -0.09
N ASP A 583 -6.62 17.56 0.42
CA ASP A 583 -5.67 18.55 0.90
C ASP A 583 -5.16 18.16 2.28
N ILE A 584 -3.83 18.15 2.46
CA ILE A 584 -3.21 17.83 3.74
C ILE A 584 -3.18 19.10 4.60
N ALA A 585 -3.47 18.97 5.90
CA ALA A 585 -3.43 20.09 6.85
C ALA A 585 -2.01 20.63 7.05
N ASP A 586 -1.88 21.93 7.31
CA ASP A 586 -0.58 22.61 7.48
C ASP A 586 0.31 21.97 8.57
N GLY A 587 1.63 21.95 8.33
CA GLY A 587 2.63 21.44 9.28
C GLY A 587 2.75 19.92 9.31
N TRP A 588 2.06 19.21 8.41
CA TRP A 588 2.13 17.76 8.26
C TRP A 588 3.55 17.27 7.91
N GLU A 589 4.37 18.09 7.25
CA GLU A 589 5.75 17.76 6.86
C GLU A 589 6.58 17.44 8.09
N ARG A 590 6.44 18.27 9.14
CA ARG A 590 7.13 18.08 10.41
C ARG A 590 6.65 16.83 11.12
N ILE A 591 5.35 16.57 11.08
CA ILE A 591 4.73 15.39 11.70
C ILE A 591 5.26 14.12 11.02
N LEU A 592 5.29 14.08 9.70
CA LEU A 592 5.74 12.93 8.93
C LEU A 592 7.26 12.69 9.08
N VAL A 593 8.06 13.75 8.98
CA VAL A 593 9.52 13.66 9.18
C VAL A 593 9.84 13.19 10.59
N LYS A 594 9.13 13.71 11.59
CA LYS A 594 9.25 13.26 12.98
C LYS A 594 8.84 11.80 13.13
N ALA A 595 7.76 11.35 12.49
CA ALA A 595 7.35 9.94 12.50
C ALA A 595 8.40 9.01 11.87
N VAL A 596 9.09 9.46 10.83
CA VAL A 596 10.14 8.67 10.16
C VAL A 596 11.39 8.57 11.02
N LEU A 597 11.75 9.65 11.74
CA LEU A 597 12.98 9.76 12.54
C LEU A 597 12.82 9.28 13.99
N GLU A 598 11.66 9.48 14.59
CA GLU A 598 11.34 9.12 15.97
C GLU A 598 10.34 7.96 15.97
N ASN A 599 10.58 6.93 16.80
CA ASN A 599 9.67 5.79 17.00
C ASN A 599 8.41 6.20 17.80
N SER A 600 7.72 7.22 17.31
CA SER A 600 6.51 7.79 17.88
C SER A 600 5.27 7.09 17.32
N TYR A 601 4.33 6.79 18.20
CA TYR A 601 3.06 6.13 17.88
C TYR A 601 1.89 7.12 17.94
N ASN A 602 0.74 6.76 17.39
CA ASN A 602 -0.44 7.63 17.22
C ASN A 602 -0.15 8.91 16.43
N VAL A 603 0.64 8.81 15.37
CA VAL A 603 0.97 9.98 14.56
C VAL A 603 -0.15 10.25 13.55
N GLU A 604 -0.85 11.38 13.71
CA GLU A 604 -1.99 11.74 12.87
C GLU A 604 -1.61 12.70 11.73
N VAL A 605 -2.01 12.34 10.51
CA VAL A 605 -2.02 13.21 9.34
C VAL A 605 -3.47 13.46 8.94
N LYS A 606 -3.88 14.73 8.97
CA LYS A 606 -5.26 15.14 8.65
C LYS A 606 -5.33 15.60 7.20
N LEU A 607 -6.29 15.07 6.47
CA LEU A 607 -6.58 15.44 5.10
C LEU A 607 -8.05 15.84 4.93
N SER A 608 -8.35 16.73 4.00
CA SER A 608 -9.72 17.22 3.79
C SER A 608 -10.02 17.45 2.31
N SER A 609 -11.28 17.31 1.93
CA SER A 609 -11.76 17.66 0.60
C SER A 609 -13.04 18.47 0.74
N SER A 610 -12.91 19.78 0.65
CA SER A 610 -14.01 20.74 0.87
C SER A 610 -15.17 20.51 -0.10
N GLY A 611 -14.88 20.32 -1.39
CA GLY A 611 -15.90 20.05 -2.43
C GLY A 611 -16.72 18.77 -2.18
N ARG A 612 -16.08 17.73 -1.62
CA ARG A 612 -16.72 16.45 -1.28
C ARG A 612 -17.23 16.36 0.15
N GLN A 613 -17.02 17.40 0.96
CA GLN A 613 -17.42 17.44 2.38
C GLN A 613 -16.95 16.18 3.14
N GLN A 614 -15.72 15.76 2.87
CA GLN A 614 -15.08 14.60 3.49
C GLN A 614 -13.76 15.04 4.15
N SER A 615 -13.44 14.43 5.28
CA SER A 615 -12.11 14.52 5.89
C SER A 615 -11.60 13.15 6.27
N ILE A 616 -10.29 12.99 6.27
CA ILE A 616 -9.59 11.75 6.58
C ILE A 616 -8.59 12.04 7.69
N VAL A 617 -8.55 11.18 8.70
CA VAL A 617 -7.45 11.11 9.66
C VAL A 617 -6.70 9.82 9.42
N LEU A 618 -5.52 9.94 8.82
CA LEU A 618 -4.58 8.83 8.67
C LEU A 618 -3.70 8.79 9.92
N THR A 619 -3.79 7.71 10.69
CA THR A 619 -2.99 7.52 11.90
C THR A 619 -1.96 6.43 11.66
N TYR A 620 -0.68 6.76 11.86
CA TYR A 620 0.45 5.83 11.84
C TYR A 620 0.70 5.26 13.23
N GLU A 621 0.87 3.93 13.32
CA GLU A 621 1.02 3.17 14.57
C GLU A 621 -0.07 3.52 15.61
N LYS A 622 -1.36 3.45 15.23
CA LYS A 622 -2.48 3.78 16.11
C LYS A 622 -2.69 2.73 17.17
N VAL A 623 -2.83 3.11 18.43
CA VAL A 623 -3.28 2.20 19.51
C VAL A 623 -4.80 2.13 19.48
N LEU A 624 -5.34 0.95 19.18
CA LEU A 624 -6.78 0.68 19.18
C LEU A 624 -7.32 0.44 20.59
N GLU A 625 -8.64 0.35 20.75
CA GLU A 625 -9.28 0.02 22.03
C GLU A 625 -8.85 -1.36 22.57
N SER A 626 -8.48 -2.28 21.67
CA SER A 626 -7.90 -3.58 22.03
C SER A 626 -6.49 -3.50 22.66
N GLY A 627 -5.88 -2.31 22.69
CA GLY A 627 -4.49 -2.08 23.11
C GLY A 627 -3.46 -2.55 22.08
N LYS A 628 -3.90 -3.11 20.95
CA LYS A 628 -3.04 -3.49 19.83
C LYS A 628 -2.82 -2.32 18.88
N ARG A 629 -1.80 -2.47 18.04
CA ARG A 629 -1.24 -1.36 17.25
C ARG A 629 -1.04 -1.76 15.79
N PRO A 630 -2.06 -1.59 14.92
CA PRO A 630 -1.87 -1.65 13.48
C PRO A 630 -0.94 -0.53 12.98
N ASP A 631 -0.34 -0.77 11.82
CA ASP A 631 0.59 0.17 11.20
C ASP A 631 -0.14 1.42 10.67
N PHE A 632 -1.32 1.27 10.07
CA PHE A 632 -2.11 2.40 9.56
C PHE A 632 -3.61 2.26 9.87
N VAL A 633 -4.23 3.36 10.25
CA VAL A 633 -5.68 3.48 10.40
C VAL A 633 -6.16 4.70 9.63
N ILE A 634 -7.13 4.51 8.74
CA ILE A 634 -7.75 5.58 7.96
C ILE A 634 -9.18 5.76 8.47
N ASP A 635 -9.41 6.86 9.16
CA ASP A 635 -10.72 7.29 9.63
C ASP A 635 -11.31 8.29 8.62
N LEU A 636 -12.36 7.91 7.89
CA LEU A 636 -13.10 8.78 6.98
C LEU A 636 -14.31 9.37 7.70
N ILE A 637 -14.34 10.71 7.80
CA ILE A 637 -15.42 11.47 8.39
C ILE A 637 -16.22 12.12 7.26
N SER A 638 -17.52 11.84 7.23
CA SER A 638 -18.46 12.35 6.22
C SER A 638 -19.78 12.76 6.87
N LYS A 639 -20.61 13.54 6.17
CA LYS A 639 -21.93 13.93 6.70
C LYS A 639 -22.98 12.85 6.44
N ARG A 640 -23.86 12.62 7.42
CA ARG A 640 -25.03 11.75 7.27
C ARG A 640 -26.22 12.57 6.76
N TYR A 641 -26.42 12.55 5.45
CA TYR A 641 -27.51 13.30 4.81
C TYR A 641 -28.88 12.63 5.01
N VAL A 642 -29.91 13.45 5.17
CA VAL A 642 -31.31 13.07 5.32
C VAL A 642 -32.10 13.61 4.14
N GLU A 643 -32.88 12.74 3.51
CA GLU A 643 -33.73 13.06 2.37
C GLU A 643 -34.78 14.15 2.71
N PRO A 644 -35.09 15.05 1.76
CA PRO A 644 -36.16 16.01 1.92
C PRO A 644 -37.50 15.31 2.17
N THR A 645 -38.28 15.82 3.12
CA THR A 645 -39.64 15.36 3.42
C THR A 645 -40.64 16.49 3.16
N LYS A 646 -41.94 16.18 3.19
CA LYS A 646 -42.98 17.22 3.09
C LYS A 646 -42.86 18.31 4.16
N GLU A 647 -42.34 17.96 5.34
CA GLU A 647 -42.14 18.88 6.46
C GLU A 647 -40.79 19.63 6.39
N LYS A 648 -39.77 19.02 5.80
CA LYS A 648 -38.45 19.62 5.54
C LYS A 648 -38.09 19.48 4.06
N PRO A 649 -38.44 20.46 3.20
CA PRO A 649 -38.30 20.33 1.75
C PRO A 649 -36.86 20.47 1.23
N GLN A 650 -35.87 20.57 2.12
CA GLN A 650 -34.46 20.68 1.77
C GLN A 650 -33.66 19.52 2.40
N TRP A 651 -32.57 19.14 1.74
CA TRP A 651 -31.60 18.21 2.30
C TRP A 651 -31.04 18.75 3.61
N SER A 652 -30.94 17.88 4.62
CA SER A 652 -30.32 18.19 5.91
C SER A 652 -29.32 17.11 6.30
N PHE A 653 -28.61 17.27 7.41
CA PHE A 653 -27.72 16.23 7.93
C PHE A 653 -27.91 16.06 9.45
N GLU A 654 -27.80 14.82 9.92
CA GLU A 654 -28.00 14.44 11.33
C GLU A 654 -26.70 14.39 12.15
N GLY A 655 -25.58 14.76 11.52
CA GLY A 655 -24.25 14.78 12.13
C GLY A 655 -23.20 14.19 11.21
N GLU A 656 -22.07 13.85 11.81
CA GLU A 656 -20.95 13.19 11.14
C GLU A 656 -21.06 11.66 11.30
N HIS A 657 -20.67 10.95 10.26
CA HIS A 657 -20.51 9.52 10.20
C HIS A 657 -19.04 9.22 9.96
N GLN A 658 -18.48 8.37 10.82
CA GLN A 658 -17.10 7.90 10.72
C GLN A 658 -17.08 6.46 10.23
N SER A 659 -16.28 6.22 9.20
CA SER A 659 -15.99 4.88 8.66
C SER A 659 -14.50 4.63 8.77
N ARG A 660 -14.08 3.41 9.08
CA ARG A 660 -12.66 3.08 9.29
C ARG A 660 -12.21 1.89 8.46
N ILE A 661 -10.99 2.00 7.94
CA ILE A 661 -10.21 0.89 7.38
C ILE A 661 -8.86 0.83 8.09
N VAL A 662 -8.49 -0.38 8.52
CA VAL A 662 -7.23 -0.70 9.18
C VAL A 662 -6.33 -1.42 8.20
N LEU A 663 -5.10 -0.95 8.06
CA LEU A 663 -4.09 -1.51 7.16
C LEU A 663 -2.85 -1.88 7.96
N ASP A 664 -2.26 -3.02 7.63
CA ASP A 664 -1.10 -3.55 8.34
C ASP A 664 -0.08 -4.08 7.31
N ALA A 665 1.13 -3.51 7.32
CA ALA A 665 2.18 -3.81 6.36
C ALA A 665 3.05 -4.98 6.85
N LYS A 666 3.21 -5.98 6.00
CA LYS A 666 3.98 -7.18 6.33
C LYS A 666 4.97 -7.49 5.22
N PHE A 667 6.23 -7.17 5.49
CA PHE A 667 7.36 -7.52 4.62
C PHE A 667 7.85 -8.94 4.94
N ARG A 668 7.51 -9.92 4.11
CA ARG A 668 8.11 -11.27 4.16
C ARG A 668 8.40 -11.77 2.75
N GLY A 669 9.41 -12.63 2.64
CA GLY A 669 9.92 -13.16 1.37
C GLY A 669 9.02 -14.23 0.75
N ASP A 670 8.69 -15.26 1.52
CA ASP A 670 7.94 -16.43 1.05
C ASP A 670 6.65 -16.57 1.87
N ILE A 671 5.55 -16.06 1.31
CA ILE A 671 4.22 -16.12 1.92
C ILE A 671 3.35 -16.96 1.00
N SER A 672 2.81 -18.07 1.51
CA SER A 672 1.76 -18.83 0.84
C SER A 672 0.37 -18.23 1.10
N GLU A 673 -0.59 -18.52 0.22
CA GLU A 673 -1.99 -18.08 0.38
C GLU A 673 -2.56 -18.45 1.75
N GLN A 674 -2.33 -19.69 2.21
CA GLN A 674 -2.80 -20.15 3.52
C GLN A 674 -2.19 -19.36 4.68
N HIS A 675 -0.90 -18.99 4.57
CA HIS A 675 -0.26 -18.16 5.59
C HIS A 675 -0.89 -16.77 5.61
N LEU A 676 -1.14 -16.19 4.44
CA LEU A 676 -1.74 -14.86 4.32
C LEU A 676 -3.17 -14.84 4.85
N SER A 677 -3.99 -15.84 4.53
CA SER A 677 -5.36 -15.97 5.06
C SER A 677 -5.35 -16.06 6.59
N ARG A 678 -4.51 -16.93 7.18
CA ARG A 678 -4.40 -17.03 8.64
C ARG A 678 -3.93 -15.75 9.30
N LEU A 679 -2.96 -15.06 8.69
CA LEU A 679 -2.48 -13.77 9.18
C LEU A 679 -3.60 -12.74 9.18
N VAL A 680 -4.34 -12.66 8.08
CA VAL A 680 -5.47 -11.73 7.93
C VAL A 680 -6.57 -12.04 8.96
N ASP A 681 -6.91 -13.31 9.17
CA ASP A 681 -7.88 -13.75 10.19
C ASP A 681 -7.39 -13.44 11.62
N GLU A 682 -6.11 -13.66 11.93
CA GLU A 682 -5.49 -13.32 13.22
C GLU A 682 -5.60 -11.80 13.50
N LEU A 683 -5.35 -10.95 12.49
CA LEU A 683 -5.48 -9.50 12.65
C LEU A 683 -6.95 -9.09 12.88
N TYR A 684 -7.88 -9.68 12.13
CA TYR A 684 -9.28 -9.31 12.15
C TYR A 684 -10.01 -9.79 13.42
N TYR A 685 -9.85 -11.06 13.79
CA TYR A 685 -10.56 -11.71 14.90
C TYR A 685 -9.75 -11.70 16.20
N ASP A 686 -8.51 -12.20 16.20
CA ASP A 686 -7.75 -12.43 17.44
C ASP A 686 -7.18 -11.13 18.03
N LYS A 687 -6.61 -10.27 17.18
CA LYS A 687 -6.15 -8.93 17.58
C LYS A 687 -7.29 -7.90 17.60
N ASN A 688 -8.46 -8.30 17.12
CA ASN A 688 -9.67 -7.48 17.02
C ASN A 688 -9.41 -6.11 16.37
N TYR A 689 -8.65 -6.06 15.26
CA TYR A 689 -8.49 -4.82 14.49
C TYR A 689 -9.81 -4.36 13.88
N SER A 690 -10.76 -5.28 13.72
CA SER A 690 -12.10 -5.00 13.24
C SER A 690 -12.97 -4.25 14.27
N GLU A 691 -12.56 -4.20 15.54
CA GLU A 691 -13.35 -3.69 16.67
C GLU A 691 -14.77 -4.27 16.66
N ASP A 692 -14.86 -5.59 16.76
CA ASP A 692 -16.09 -6.40 16.74
C ASP A 692 -16.83 -6.36 15.39
N ASN A 693 -16.09 -6.59 14.31
CA ASN A 693 -16.57 -6.64 12.92
C ASN A 693 -17.13 -5.30 12.38
N ASN A 694 -16.82 -4.19 13.04
CA ASN A 694 -17.29 -2.85 12.63
C ASN A 694 -16.42 -2.23 11.53
N ASN A 695 -15.15 -2.63 11.44
CA ASN A 695 -14.17 -2.02 10.55
C ASN A 695 -13.57 -3.00 9.54
N GLN A 696 -13.14 -2.45 8.40
CA GLN A 696 -12.43 -3.22 7.39
C GLN A 696 -10.96 -3.42 7.80
N VAL A 697 -10.37 -4.59 7.56
CA VAL A 697 -8.96 -4.88 7.87
C VAL A 697 -8.26 -5.51 6.67
N PHE A 698 -7.15 -4.93 6.23
CA PHE A 698 -6.37 -5.44 5.11
C PHE A 698 -4.88 -5.51 5.40
N VAL A 699 -4.23 -6.57 4.91
CA VAL A 699 -2.77 -6.70 4.93
C VAL A 699 -2.17 -6.14 3.64
N ILE A 700 -1.07 -5.40 3.74
CA ILE A 700 -0.26 -4.94 2.60
C ILE A 700 1.03 -5.77 2.57
N HIS A 701 1.33 -6.42 1.45
CA HIS A 701 2.54 -7.25 1.31
C HIS A 701 3.25 -7.09 -0.04
N PRO A 702 4.58 -7.33 -0.09
CA PRO A 702 5.39 -7.16 -1.30
C PRO A 702 5.54 -8.45 -2.13
N SER A 703 4.90 -9.57 -1.73
CA SER A 703 5.02 -10.85 -2.43
C SER A 703 4.06 -10.93 -3.63
N PRO A 704 4.56 -11.08 -4.87
CA PRO A 704 3.71 -11.17 -6.06
C PRO A 704 3.04 -12.54 -6.18
N ASN A 705 1.88 -12.59 -6.84
CA ASN A 705 1.20 -13.82 -7.25
C ASN A 705 0.92 -14.85 -6.13
N VAL A 706 0.69 -14.39 -4.90
CA VAL A 706 0.44 -15.26 -3.73
C VAL A 706 -0.87 -16.05 -3.84
N ILE A 707 -1.85 -15.55 -4.61
CA ILE A 707 -3.17 -16.18 -4.72
C ILE A 707 -3.11 -17.32 -5.74
N GLU A 708 -3.18 -18.53 -5.22
CA GLU A 708 -3.29 -19.77 -5.96
C GLU A 708 -4.76 -20.00 -6.36
N ASP A 709 -5.68 -19.93 -5.40
CA ASP A 709 -7.11 -20.16 -5.61
C ASP A 709 -7.83 -18.89 -6.08
N ARG A 710 -7.44 -18.45 -7.27
CA ARG A 710 -7.91 -17.20 -7.89
C ARG A 710 -9.42 -17.24 -8.08
N THR A 711 -10.07 -16.20 -7.55
CA THR A 711 -11.54 -16.04 -7.64
C THR A 711 -11.99 -15.19 -8.82
N SER A 712 -11.06 -14.62 -9.59
CA SER A 712 -11.33 -13.68 -10.69
C SER A 712 -10.28 -13.86 -11.81
N PRO A 713 -10.67 -13.82 -13.09
CA PRO A 713 -9.76 -13.95 -14.23
C PRO A 713 -8.94 -12.68 -14.51
N LEU A 714 -9.21 -11.59 -13.80
CA LEU A 714 -8.50 -10.32 -13.96
C LEU A 714 -7.12 -10.38 -13.30
N ILE A 715 -6.15 -9.59 -13.80
CA ILE A 715 -4.75 -9.61 -13.35
C ILE A 715 -4.62 -9.44 -11.83
N TRP A 716 -5.42 -8.58 -11.21
CA TRP A 716 -5.38 -8.38 -9.77
C TRP A 716 -5.81 -9.62 -8.98
N GLY A 717 -6.58 -10.54 -9.57
CA GLY A 717 -7.07 -11.75 -8.91
C GLY A 717 -5.97 -12.76 -8.57
N THR A 718 -4.77 -12.61 -9.15
CA THR A 718 -3.57 -13.38 -8.78
C THR A 718 -2.80 -12.73 -7.64
N GLN A 719 -3.04 -11.44 -7.40
CA GLN A 719 -2.20 -10.58 -6.57
C GLN A 719 -2.89 -10.11 -5.30
N CYS A 720 -4.22 -9.98 -5.31
CA CYS A 720 -5.00 -9.31 -4.27
C CYS A 720 -6.30 -10.04 -3.98
N ASP A 721 -6.65 -10.07 -2.69
CA ASP A 721 -7.95 -10.43 -2.17
C ASP A 721 -8.56 -9.18 -1.55
N TYR A 722 -9.54 -8.59 -2.23
CA TYR A 722 -10.31 -7.45 -1.76
C TYR A 722 -11.47 -7.86 -0.84
N GLY A 723 -11.56 -9.13 -0.42
CA GLY A 723 -12.69 -9.67 0.33
C GLY A 723 -13.92 -9.90 -0.55
N GLN A 724 -13.73 -10.25 -1.82
CA GLN A 724 -14.78 -10.36 -2.83
C GLN A 724 -15.69 -11.60 -2.72
N SER A 725 -15.54 -12.42 -1.68
CA SER A 725 -16.44 -13.55 -1.36
C SER A 725 -17.56 -13.14 -0.41
N ASN A 726 -18.68 -13.86 -0.45
CA ASN A 726 -19.82 -13.72 0.49
C ASN A 726 -19.43 -13.73 1.98
N GLU A 727 -18.44 -14.54 2.36
CA GLU A 727 -17.94 -14.64 3.74
C GLU A 727 -17.24 -13.36 4.19
N LYS A 728 -16.48 -12.73 3.29
CA LYS A 728 -15.64 -11.56 3.59
C LYS A 728 -16.35 -10.24 3.33
N ASN A 729 -17.22 -10.15 2.32
CA ASN A 729 -18.04 -8.98 1.98
C ASN A 729 -17.28 -7.63 1.95
N HIS A 730 -16.07 -7.66 1.42
CA HIS A 730 -15.10 -6.56 1.39
C HIS A 730 -14.64 -6.05 2.76
N ASN A 731 -14.83 -6.80 3.84
CA ASN A 731 -14.40 -6.40 5.19
C ASN A 731 -12.98 -6.85 5.53
N ILE A 732 -12.48 -7.88 4.87
CA ILE A 732 -11.22 -8.52 5.24
C ILE A 732 -10.50 -9.02 3.99
N GLY A 733 -9.18 -8.85 3.91
CA GLY A 733 -8.40 -9.30 2.76
C GLY A 733 -6.92 -8.88 2.78
N SER A 734 -6.28 -8.95 1.62
CA SER A 734 -4.86 -8.64 1.44
C SER A 734 -4.55 -8.07 0.06
N ILE A 735 -3.65 -7.08 -0.02
CA ILE A 735 -3.24 -6.47 -1.27
C ILE A 735 -1.73 -6.55 -1.50
N PHE A 736 -1.35 -6.82 -2.74
CA PHE A 736 0.02 -6.77 -3.21
C PHE A 736 0.43 -5.34 -3.57
N VAL A 737 1.42 -4.82 -2.85
CA VAL A 737 2.05 -3.52 -3.10
C VAL A 737 3.55 -3.66 -2.95
N SER A 738 4.29 -3.51 -4.04
CA SER A 738 5.74 -3.74 -4.10
C SER A 738 6.50 -2.49 -4.55
N PRO A 739 7.63 -2.16 -3.89
CA PRO A 739 8.52 -1.10 -4.33
C PRO A 739 9.41 -1.50 -5.52
N SER A 740 9.26 -2.69 -6.10
CA SER A 740 10.11 -3.13 -7.23
C SER A 740 9.74 -2.45 -8.56
N LEU A 741 10.75 -2.17 -9.37
CA LEU A 741 10.62 -1.68 -10.74
C LEU A 741 9.83 -2.64 -11.64
N THR A 742 9.92 -3.95 -11.38
CA THR A 742 9.22 -4.99 -12.17
C THR A 742 7.71 -4.97 -11.90
N HIS A 743 7.30 -4.46 -10.74
CA HIS A 743 5.92 -4.46 -10.26
C HIS A 743 5.41 -3.05 -9.92
N SER A 744 5.83 -2.04 -10.67
CA SER A 744 5.46 -0.65 -10.43
C SER A 744 3.96 -0.35 -10.58
N GLN A 745 3.18 -1.23 -11.21
CA GLN A 745 1.71 -1.14 -11.25
C GLN A 745 1.03 -1.53 -9.94
N SER A 746 1.77 -2.10 -8.97
CA SER A 746 1.19 -2.56 -7.71
C SER A 746 0.54 -1.43 -6.88
N ILE A 747 0.90 -0.17 -7.15
CA ILE A 747 0.20 0.99 -6.56
C ILE A 747 -1.27 1.10 -7.00
N GLU A 748 -1.63 0.60 -8.18
CA GLU A 748 -3.02 0.55 -8.63
C GLU A 748 -3.86 -0.36 -7.71
N ASN A 749 -3.25 -1.37 -7.07
CA ASN A 749 -3.94 -2.23 -6.12
C ASN A 749 -4.32 -1.48 -4.85
N LEU A 750 -3.45 -0.60 -4.35
CA LEU A 750 -3.74 0.30 -3.23
C LEU A 750 -4.79 1.35 -3.61
N GLN A 751 -4.66 1.95 -4.81
CA GLN A 751 -5.66 2.88 -5.34
C GLN A 751 -7.05 2.25 -5.44
N ARG A 752 -7.12 0.98 -5.84
CA ARG A 752 -8.36 0.20 -5.91
C ARG A 752 -8.94 -0.06 -4.51
N LEU A 753 -8.12 -0.40 -3.51
CA LEU A 753 -8.57 -0.59 -2.12
C LEU A 753 -9.15 0.70 -1.52
N ILE A 754 -8.42 1.82 -1.66
CA ILE A 754 -8.90 3.13 -1.19
C ILE A 754 -10.14 3.55 -1.98
N GLY A 755 -10.21 3.24 -3.28
CA GLY A 755 -11.37 3.47 -4.12
C GLY A 755 -12.61 2.71 -3.65
N LEU A 756 -12.47 1.42 -3.33
CA LEU A 756 -13.51 0.60 -2.69
C LEU A 756 -14.01 1.26 -1.40
N PHE A 757 -13.11 1.67 -0.51
CA PHE A 757 -13.45 2.32 0.74
C PHE A 757 -14.22 3.65 0.53
N LEU A 758 -13.77 4.50 -0.39
CA LEU A 758 -14.46 5.76 -0.71
C LEU A 758 -15.82 5.53 -1.39
N GLN A 759 -15.91 4.56 -2.31
CA GLN A 759 -17.17 4.23 -3.00
C GLN A 759 -18.23 3.70 -2.04
N ASN A 760 -17.85 2.87 -1.06
CA ASN A 760 -18.76 2.40 -0.01
C ASN A 760 -19.36 3.54 0.84
N ASN A 761 -18.67 4.69 0.89
CA ASN A 761 -19.08 5.88 1.64
C ASN A 761 -19.57 7.02 0.74
N THR A 762 -20.08 6.69 -0.45
CA THR A 762 -20.57 7.68 -1.42
C THR A 762 -22.06 8.03 -1.21
N ALA A 763 -22.32 9.31 -0.97
CA ALA A 763 -23.63 9.94 -0.95
C ALA A 763 -23.94 10.62 -2.29
N ILE A 764 -25.16 10.42 -2.79
CA ILE A 764 -25.70 11.08 -3.99
C ILE A 764 -27.03 11.72 -3.57
N LEU A 765 -27.08 13.05 -3.58
CA LEU A 765 -28.28 13.81 -3.19
C LEU A 765 -29.08 14.10 -4.45
N TYR A 766 -30.04 13.24 -4.72
CA TYR A 766 -30.89 13.30 -5.90
C TYR A 766 -32.35 13.45 -5.51
N ASP A 767 -33.03 14.44 -6.08
CA ASP A 767 -34.45 14.59 -5.94
C ASP A 767 -35.16 13.82 -7.06
N LYS A 768 -35.84 12.73 -6.67
CA LYS A 768 -36.59 11.87 -7.59
C LYS A 768 -37.80 12.55 -8.22
N SER A 769 -38.35 13.59 -7.58
CA SER A 769 -39.55 14.30 -8.05
C SER A 769 -39.24 15.31 -9.15
N THR A 770 -38.11 16.02 -9.00
CA THR A 770 -37.64 17.02 -9.98
C THR A 770 -36.63 16.44 -10.97
N HIS A 771 -36.14 15.23 -10.72
CA HIS A 771 -35.03 14.61 -11.43
C HIS A 771 -33.74 15.44 -11.42
N ILE A 772 -33.52 16.22 -10.36
CA ILE A 772 -32.35 17.11 -10.21
C ILE A 772 -31.33 16.49 -9.25
N LEU A 773 -30.09 16.40 -9.72
CA LEU A 773 -28.92 16.09 -8.88
C LEU A 773 -28.48 17.36 -8.14
N SER A 774 -28.61 17.36 -6.82
CA SER A 774 -28.25 18.52 -5.99
C SER A 774 -26.76 18.52 -5.63
N TRP A 775 -26.19 17.37 -5.28
CA TRP A 775 -24.80 17.23 -4.86
C TRP A 775 -24.36 15.76 -4.78
N HIS A 776 -23.06 15.49 -4.82
CA HIS A 776 -22.47 14.19 -4.50
C HIS A 776 -21.06 14.33 -3.92
N ASN A 777 -20.57 13.30 -3.24
CA ASN A 777 -19.16 13.16 -2.83
C ASN A 777 -18.37 12.11 -3.64
N SER A 778 -18.96 11.58 -4.72
CA SER A 778 -18.29 10.59 -5.58
C SER A 778 -16.99 11.12 -6.17
N ALA A 779 -15.98 10.27 -6.26
CA ALA A 779 -14.73 10.51 -6.98
C ALA A 779 -14.48 9.41 -8.02
N CYS A 780 -13.85 9.75 -9.13
CA CYS A 780 -13.44 8.79 -10.14
C CYS A 780 -12.35 7.85 -9.57
N ILE A 781 -12.57 6.54 -9.57
CA ILE A 781 -11.56 5.58 -9.06
C ILE A 781 -10.26 5.57 -9.86
N SER A 782 -10.28 5.96 -11.14
CA SER A 782 -9.10 5.92 -12.03
C SER A 782 -8.19 7.15 -11.94
N CYS A 783 -8.77 8.35 -11.80
CA CYS A 783 -8.02 9.62 -11.76
C CYS A 783 -8.30 10.48 -10.52
N GLY A 784 -9.19 10.04 -9.63
CA GLY A 784 -9.55 10.69 -8.37
C GLY A 784 -10.26 12.04 -8.47
N ASN A 785 -10.56 12.53 -9.69
CA ASN A 785 -11.36 13.75 -9.85
C ASN A 785 -12.76 13.54 -9.23
N GLY A 786 -13.14 14.45 -8.35
CA GLY A 786 -14.45 14.49 -7.68
C GLY A 786 -15.16 15.84 -7.85
N ASP A 787 -14.72 16.67 -8.79
CA ASP A 787 -15.34 17.96 -9.06
C ASP A 787 -16.73 17.74 -9.64
N PHE A 788 -17.71 18.43 -9.07
CA PHE A 788 -19.11 18.31 -9.48
C PHE A 788 -19.32 18.61 -10.98
N SER A 789 -18.53 19.51 -11.57
CA SER A 789 -18.61 19.85 -13.00
C SER A 789 -18.00 18.78 -13.92
N ALA A 790 -17.03 18.02 -13.41
CA ALA A 790 -16.25 17.02 -14.14
C ALA A 790 -16.87 15.61 -14.07
N ILE A 791 -17.77 15.37 -13.13
CA ILE A 791 -18.50 14.10 -12.99
C ILE A 791 -19.92 14.28 -13.53
N ASP A 792 -20.25 13.54 -14.59
CA ASP A 792 -21.62 13.45 -15.11
C ASP A 792 -22.32 12.23 -14.52
N MET A 793 -23.49 12.40 -13.91
CA MET A 793 -24.27 11.32 -13.31
C MET A 793 -25.64 11.20 -13.97
N GLN A 794 -25.88 10.06 -14.62
CA GLN A 794 -27.13 9.77 -15.30
C GLN A 794 -27.92 8.72 -14.53
N TYR A 795 -29.11 9.11 -14.06
CA TYR A 795 -30.05 8.21 -13.41
C TYR A 795 -30.86 7.40 -14.43
N SER A 796 -30.99 6.10 -14.17
CA SER A 796 -31.88 5.21 -14.92
C SER A 796 -32.33 4.07 -14.01
N PRO A 797 -33.58 3.60 -14.04
CA PRO A 797 -33.95 2.36 -13.38
C PRO A 797 -33.42 1.14 -14.18
N THR A 798 -33.08 0.06 -13.50
CA THR A 798 -32.84 -1.24 -14.14
C THR A 798 -34.15 -1.84 -14.65
N ALA A 799 -34.10 -2.91 -15.45
CA ALA A 799 -35.29 -3.65 -15.88
C ALA A 799 -36.14 -4.16 -14.69
N GLY A 800 -35.49 -4.45 -13.55
CA GLY A 800 -36.15 -4.82 -12.29
C GLY A 800 -36.61 -3.64 -11.44
N GLY A 801 -36.57 -2.40 -11.96
CA GLY A 801 -36.98 -1.18 -11.26
C GLY A 801 -36.00 -0.67 -10.21
N ASN A 802 -34.77 -1.21 -10.16
CA ASN A 802 -33.78 -0.80 -9.16
C ASN A 802 -33.05 0.46 -9.59
N GLU A 803 -32.56 1.23 -8.62
CA GLU A 803 -31.77 2.43 -8.91
C GLU A 803 -30.45 2.06 -9.59
N ARG A 804 -30.16 2.73 -10.71
CA ARG A 804 -28.90 2.62 -11.43
C ARG A 804 -28.40 4.00 -11.84
N TRP A 805 -27.12 4.23 -11.59
CA TRP A 805 -26.41 5.46 -11.91
C TRP A 805 -25.24 5.16 -12.83
N ALA A 806 -25.20 5.79 -14.00
CA ALA A 806 -24.00 5.81 -14.84
C ALA A 806 -23.21 7.08 -14.52
N ILE A 807 -22.04 6.92 -13.91
CA ILE A 807 -21.16 7.99 -13.45
C ILE A 807 -20.00 8.08 -14.42
N THR A 808 -19.93 9.15 -15.21
CA THR A 808 -18.91 9.36 -16.25
C THR A 808 -17.95 10.47 -15.83
N CYS A 809 -16.66 10.17 -15.81
CA CYS A 809 -15.62 11.17 -15.57
C CYS A 809 -15.26 11.87 -16.89
N LYS A 810 -15.51 13.18 -17.01
CA LYS A 810 -15.17 13.95 -18.22
C LYS A 810 -13.66 14.07 -18.45
N VAL A 811 -12.88 14.04 -17.36
CA VAL A 811 -11.41 14.14 -17.41
C VAL A 811 -10.80 12.89 -18.03
N CYS A 812 -11.02 11.71 -17.46
CA CYS A 812 -10.39 10.47 -17.93
C CYS A 812 -11.31 9.56 -18.76
N SER A 813 -12.58 9.91 -18.98
CA SER A 813 -13.59 9.09 -19.66
C SER A 813 -14.01 7.80 -18.95
N LEU A 814 -13.53 7.51 -17.73
CA LEU A 814 -13.98 6.31 -17.01
C LEU A 814 -15.49 6.38 -16.76
N ILE A 815 -16.16 5.25 -16.96
CA ILE A 815 -17.57 5.06 -16.60
C ILE A 815 -17.65 4.06 -15.45
N THR A 816 -18.24 4.49 -14.34
CA THR A 816 -18.59 3.65 -13.19
C THR A 816 -20.11 3.51 -13.12
N VAL A 817 -20.62 2.29 -12.97
CA VAL A 817 -22.06 2.05 -12.77
C VAL A 817 -22.33 1.73 -11.30
N LYS A 818 -23.05 2.59 -10.59
CA LYS A 818 -23.59 2.28 -9.25
C LYS A 818 -24.97 1.66 -9.40
N THR A 819 -25.17 0.50 -8.81
CA THR A 819 -26.44 -0.25 -8.82
C THR A 819 -26.64 -0.97 -7.49
N VAL A 820 -27.70 -1.76 -7.36
CA VAL A 820 -27.92 -2.69 -6.25
C VAL A 820 -28.02 -4.14 -6.73
N CYS A 821 -27.64 -5.08 -5.88
CA CYS A 821 -27.83 -6.51 -6.13
C CYS A 821 -29.33 -6.83 -6.25
N ALA A 822 -29.70 -7.66 -7.22
CA ALA A 822 -31.08 -8.11 -7.38
C ALA A 822 -31.60 -8.92 -6.17
N THR A 823 -30.73 -9.75 -5.59
CA THR A 823 -31.08 -10.67 -4.48
C THR A 823 -31.02 -9.98 -3.13
N CYS A 824 -29.85 -9.44 -2.74
CA CYS A 824 -29.64 -8.91 -1.38
C CYS A 824 -29.76 -7.39 -1.26
N ARG A 825 -30.00 -6.67 -2.37
CA ARG A 825 -30.11 -5.20 -2.42
C ARG A 825 -28.88 -4.41 -1.97
N LYS A 826 -27.75 -5.08 -1.70
CA LYS A 826 -26.45 -4.43 -1.41
C LYS A 826 -26.06 -3.51 -2.57
N SER A 827 -25.58 -2.31 -2.27
CA SER A 827 -25.06 -1.38 -3.29
C SER A 827 -23.74 -1.89 -3.87
N LEU A 828 -23.56 -1.69 -5.17
CA LEU A 828 -22.42 -2.20 -5.94
C LEU A 828 -21.94 -1.17 -6.94
N PHE A 829 -20.63 -1.17 -7.21
CA PHE A 829 -19.98 -0.30 -8.17
C PHE A 829 -19.26 -1.14 -9.22
N LYS A 830 -19.73 -1.07 -10.47
CA LYS A 830 -19.05 -1.68 -11.61
C LYS A 830 -18.09 -0.64 -12.20
N ASN A 831 -16.78 -0.87 -12.05
CA ASN A 831 -15.72 0.08 -12.40
C ASN A 831 -14.98 -0.25 -13.71
N GLY A 832 -15.47 -1.21 -14.50
CA GLY A 832 -14.74 -1.76 -15.64
C GLY A 832 -13.63 -2.74 -15.22
N PRO A 833 -13.02 -3.45 -16.19
CA PRO A 833 -12.12 -4.56 -15.91
C PRO A 833 -10.80 -4.13 -15.25
N LYS A 834 -10.29 -2.91 -15.49
CA LYS A 834 -9.05 -2.45 -14.83
C LYS A 834 -9.28 -2.10 -13.36
N TRP A 835 -10.42 -1.49 -13.03
CA TRP A 835 -10.67 -0.89 -11.71
C TRP A 835 -11.67 -1.63 -10.82
N THR A 836 -12.33 -2.68 -11.31
CA THR A 836 -13.20 -3.49 -10.46
C THR A 836 -12.40 -4.21 -9.37
N TYR A 837 -12.92 -4.20 -8.14
CA TYR A 837 -12.47 -4.99 -6.99
C TYR A 837 -13.43 -6.14 -6.68
N HIS A 838 -14.55 -6.23 -7.39
CA HIS A 838 -15.45 -7.37 -7.34
C HIS A 838 -14.90 -8.46 -8.26
N ARG A 839 -15.02 -9.74 -7.87
CA ARG A 839 -14.74 -10.83 -8.79
C ARG A 839 -15.71 -10.82 -9.98
N THR A 840 -15.19 -11.23 -11.12
CA THR A 840 -15.96 -11.45 -12.36
C THR A 840 -15.95 -12.94 -12.69
N MET A 841 -16.84 -13.38 -13.57
CA MET A 841 -16.81 -14.77 -14.03
C MET A 841 -15.68 -14.98 -15.04
N ALA A 842 -15.13 -16.19 -15.09
CA ALA A 842 -14.12 -16.60 -16.07
C ALA A 842 -14.55 -16.30 -17.51
N GLU A 843 -15.82 -16.54 -17.84
CA GLU A 843 -16.42 -16.32 -19.15
C GLU A 843 -17.02 -14.94 -19.39
N GLN A 844 -17.21 -14.10 -18.37
CA GLN A 844 -17.78 -12.76 -18.56
C GLN A 844 -17.13 -11.77 -17.60
N THR A 845 -16.22 -10.96 -18.15
CA THR A 845 -15.40 -10.02 -17.37
C THR A 845 -15.98 -8.61 -17.28
N SER A 846 -17.03 -8.31 -18.05
CA SER A 846 -17.77 -7.03 -17.98
C SER A 846 -18.65 -6.90 -16.74
N ASN A 847 -18.98 -8.03 -16.10
CA ASN A 847 -19.96 -8.08 -15.03
C ASN A 847 -19.37 -8.65 -13.74
N VAL A 848 -20.01 -8.30 -12.62
CA VAL A 848 -19.47 -8.53 -11.28
C VAL A 848 -20.37 -9.45 -10.48
N VAL A 849 -19.75 -10.26 -9.63
CA VAL A 849 -20.44 -11.07 -8.64
C VAL A 849 -20.65 -10.25 -7.37
N CYS A 850 -21.85 -10.33 -6.79
CA CYS A 850 -22.13 -9.65 -5.54
C CYS A 850 -21.30 -10.25 -4.39
N PRO A 851 -20.48 -9.46 -3.68
CA PRO A 851 -19.62 -9.93 -2.58
C PRO A 851 -20.42 -10.28 -1.31
N ASN A 852 -21.74 -10.10 -1.29
CA ASN A 852 -22.59 -10.39 -0.13
C ASN A 852 -23.38 -11.69 -0.28
N CYS A 853 -23.74 -12.07 -1.51
CA CYS A 853 -24.60 -13.24 -1.77
C CYS A 853 -24.19 -14.07 -2.98
N ASP A 854 -23.02 -13.78 -3.56
CA ASP A 854 -22.43 -14.49 -4.70
C ASP A 854 -23.31 -14.58 -5.95
N THR A 855 -24.37 -13.76 -6.03
CA THR A 855 -25.22 -13.68 -7.21
C THR A 855 -24.50 -12.88 -8.31
N PHE A 856 -24.46 -13.46 -9.51
CA PHE A 856 -24.01 -12.79 -10.73
C PHE A 856 -25.09 -11.84 -11.27
N LEU A 857 -24.69 -10.67 -11.77
CA LEU A 857 -25.59 -9.54 -12.06
C LEU A 857 -25.80 -9.24 -13.53
#